data_AF-A0A927VYP8-F1
#
_entry.id   AF-A0A927VYP8-F1
#
_cell.length_a   1.000
_cell.length_b   1.000
_cell.length_c   1.000
_cell.angle_alpha   90.00
_cell.angle_beta   90.00
_cell.angle_gamma   90.00
#
_symmetry.space_group_name_H-M   'P 1'
#
loop_
_entity.id
_entity.type
_entity.pdbx_description
1 polymer ?
#
loop_
_entity_poly.entity_id
_entity_poly.type
_entity_poly.pdbx_seq_one_letter_code
_entity_poly.pdbx_strand_id
1 'polypeptide(L)'
;MQSKKLWQEKLESYREEMVQSLSELIAIPSVAVGRKGDAPFGTEVQRAFDYMLDLAEKNEMDTVNVDNYGGHLEFGGWVYDEEGDAVDRNHEAVGIVSHLDVVPVEEKDWDTPPFEATVKDGRIYGRGSSDDKGPTMAAFYAMKALKDAGYRPKKRVRMILGLDEETNWIGMKKYLEKVTPPEMSMVPDSNFPVTYAEKGVLVFELAAKFGKGLPKGGTTLRSISGGTVHNAVPASASALVRADSYDLIKAKAAAFRERTGYSIRCIGRGKSLELLASGTAAHAARPHLGLNAISVLMLFLSEITDFNNEDVKDFIRFYNDHIGMEYDGTSMNCACTDDIVGPLTFNVGIIKADEKAAQLTINVRTPLDCDDERFYTAIMPIVDKWNLGVVKIEFKKAHHVPKDSHLVTTLMDVYREATGDMEAQPETMGGATYARSIPNAVAFGAGFPGGPARGAHQANEFAVIDDLMKAAAIYAEAICRLAEADEPAEVLAGTDREILTEGKGFAASYVLNSLEDTERLGAAIAAAVTPGTVIAMNGDLGAGKTHLTKAIARGLGIEEMITSPTFTLVQEYESGRMPLYHFDIYRLCSEEELLDIGCEDYFYGKGLSVVEWADNAPGVLPENAVRISMEYGMEEEQRVCTVTGLTLADWEAK
;
A
#
# COMPACT_ATOMS: atom_id res chain seq x y z
N MET A 1 -3.54 36.60 4.59
CA MET A 1 -3.93 37.26 3.32
C MET A 1 -2.73 37.75 2.49
N GLN A 2 -1.73 38.47 3.03
CA GLN A 2 -0.56 38.91 2.25
C GLN A 2 0.31 37.75 1.74
N SER A 3 0.63 36.76 2.59
CA SER A 3 1.40 35.56 2.18
C SER A 3 0.67 34.72 1.11
N LYS A 4 -0.67 34.54 1.24
CA LYS A 4 -1.50 33.82 0.26
C LYS A 4 -1.41 34.42 -1.15
N LYS A 5 -1.38 35.75 -1.24
CA LYS A 5 -1.24 36.44 -2.53
C LYS A 5 0.18 36.26 -3.11
N LEU A 6 1.20 36.20 -2.27
CA LEU A 6 2.60 36.15 -2.69
C LEU A 6 3.00 34.79 -3.30
N TRP A 7 2.61 33.67 -2.69
CA TRP A 7 2.93 32.35 -3.27
C TRP A 7 2.15 32.09 -4.56
N GLN A 8 0.92 32.62 -4.69
CA GLN A 8 0.13 32.52 -5.92
C GLN A 8 0.80 33.27 -7.09
N GLU A 9 1.28 34.49 -6.84
CA GLU A 9 2.04 35.26 -7.83
C GLU A 9 3.33 34.55 -8.26
N LYS A 10 4.04 33.93 -7.31
CA LYS A 10 5.23 33.12 -7.58
C LYS A 10 4.91 31.88 -8.40
N LEU A 11 3.90 31.11 -8.00
CA LEU A 11 3.50 29.90 -8.71
C LEU A 11 3.18 30.21 -10.17
N GLU A 12 2.38 31.26 -10.44
CA GLU A 12 2.08 31.66 -11.81
C GLU A 12 3.33 32.07 -12.59
N SER A 13 4.31 32.74 -11.94
CA SER A 13 5.59 33.07 -12.57
C SER A 13 6.45 31.84 -12.92
N TYR A 14 6.22 30.69 -12.26
CA TYR A 14 6.94 29.44 -12.51
C TYR A 14 6.27 28.56 -13.57
N ARG A 15 5.19 29.00 -14.22
CA ARG A 15 4.47 28.20 -15.24
C ARG A 15 5.40 27.63 -16.32
N GLU A 16 6.22 28.47 -16.92
CA GLU A 16 7.15 28.05 -17.99
C GLU A 16 8.25 27.15 -17.46
N GLU A 17 8.77 27.44 -16.26
CA GLU A 17 9.78 26.63 -15.56
C GLU A 17 9.24 25.23 -15.27
N MET A 18 8.00 25.12 -14.76
CA MET A 18 7.34 23.85 -14.49
C MET A 18 7.15 23.02 -15.74
N VAL A 19 6.71 23.63 -16.85
CA VAL A 19 6.57 22.94 -18.14
C VAL A 19 7.94 22.47 -18.65
N GLN A 20 9.00 23.26 -18.47
CA GLN A 20 10.34 22.87 -18.85
C GLN A 20 10.86 21.71 -17.99
N SER A 21 10.77 21.79 -16.66
CA SER A 21 11.20 20.71 -15.76
C SER A 21 10.43 19.41 -16.01
N LEU A 22 9.11 19.51 -16.24
CA LEU A 22 8.30 18.36 -16.63
C LEU A 22 8.76 17.77 -17.97
N SER A 23 9.10 18.62 -18.95
CA SER A 23 9.61 18.16 -20.25
C SER A 23 10.93 17.41 -20.13
N GLU A 24 11.84 17.91 -19.29
CA GLU A 24 13.11 17.27 -18.97
C GLU A 24 12.90 15.92 -18.25
N LEU A 25 11.97 15.87 -17.29
CA LEU A 25 11.66 14.64 -16.56
C LEU A 25 10.96 13.60 -17.45
N ILE A 26 10.05 14.01 -18.35
CA ILE A 26 9.44 13.12 -19.37
C ILE A 26 10.50 12.54 -20.31
N ALA A 27 11.55 13.31 -20.62
CA ALA A 27 12.63 12.85 -21.49
C ALA A 27 13.48 11.72 -20.89
N ILE A 28 13.31 11.41 -19.61
CA ILE A 28 13.95 10.27 -18.94
C ILE A 28 13.01 9.06 -19.04
N PRO A 29 13.34 8.00 -19.81
CA PRO A 29 12.50 6.81 -19.96
C PRO A 29 12.61 5.88 -18.74
N SER A 30 12.10 6.36 -17.60
CA SER A 30 12.16 5.72 -16.27
C SER A 30 11.25 4.50 -16.14
N VAL A 31 11.34 3.55 -17.08
CA VAL A 31 10.65 2.26 -17.00
C VAL A 31 11.41 1.37 -16.02
N ALA A 32 10.73 0.93 -14.96
CA ALA A 32 11.33 0.04 -13.96
C ALA A 32 11.79 -1.28 -14.60
N VAL A 33 13.06 -1.62 -14.37
CA VAL A 33 13.67 -2.88 -14.81
C VAL A 33 14.48 -3.49 -13.66
N GLY A 34 14.96 -4.71 -13.85
CA GLY A 34 15.83 -5.34 -12.86
C GLY A 34 17.09 -4.52 -12.56
N ARG A 35 17.62 -4.70 -11.33
CA ARG A 35 18.79 -3.99 -10.81
C ARG A 35 19.94 -3.91 -11.82
N LYS A 36 20.51 -2.71 -11.95
CA LYS A 36 21.73 -2.45 -12.72
C LYS A 36 22.71 -1.66 -11.86
N GLY A 37 23.81 -2.29 -11.45
CA GLY A 37 24.76 -1.66 -10.53
C GLY A 37 24.12 -1.37 -9.17
N ASP A 38 24.21 -0.12 -8.73
CA ASP A 38 23.62 0.43 -7.51
C ASP A 38 22.19 0.95 -7.71
N ALA A 39 21.65 0.93 -8.92
CA ALA A 39 20.27 1.31 -9.22
C ALA A 39 19.32 0.09 -9.11
N PRO A 40 18.50 -0.04 -8.04
CA PRO A 40 17.66 -1.23 -7.80
C PRO A 40 16.61 -1.45 -8.89
N PHE A 41 16.11 -0.37 -9.49
CA PHE A 41 15.03 -0.36 -10.48
C PHE A 41 15.50 0.02 -11.89
N GLY A 42 16.83 -0.03 -12.10
CA GLY A 42 17.46 0.31 -13.37
C GLY A 42 17.92 1.76 -13.47
N THR A 43 18.81 2.01 -14.42
CA THR A 43 19.54 3.28 -14.55
C THR A 43 18.63 4.46 -14.90
N GLU A 44 17.58 4.27 -15.68
CA GLU A 44 16.71 5.38 -16.10
C GLU A 44 15.76 5.83 -14.97
N VAL A 45 15.29 4.89 -14.14
CA VAL A 45 14.56 5.25 -12.92
C VAL A 45 15.47 6.02 -11.97
N GLN A 46 16.71 5.55 -11.77
CA GLN A 46 17.69 6.26 -10.95
C GLN A 46 17.97 7.67 -11.48
N ARG A 47 18.11 7.84 -12.80
CA ARG A 47 18.31 9.16 -13.42
C ARG A 47 17.14 10.12 -13.17
N ALA A 48 15.90 9.62 -13.18
CA ALA A 48 14.73 10.45 -12.86
C ALA A 48 14.72 10.86 -11.37
N PHE A 49 15.12 9.94 -10.48
CA PHE A 49 15.28 10.23 -9.06
C PHE A 49 16.38 11.26 -8.78
N ASP A 50 17.57 11.05 -9.34
CA ASP A 50 18.71 11.98 -9.21
C ASP A 50 18.34 13.38 -9.76
N TYR A 51 17.61 13.44 -10.88
CA TYR A 51 17.11 14.70 -11.43
C TYR A 51 16.25 15.47 -10.42
N MET A 52 15.35 14.78 -9.72
CA MET A 52 14.49 15.41 -8.71
C MET A 52 15.27 15.88 -7.48
N LEU A 53 16.26 15.10 -7.03
CA LEU A 53 17.13 15.51 -5.92
C LEU A 53 17.96 16.74 -6.31
N ASP A 54 18.57 16.74 -7.50
CA ASP A 54 19.32 17.88 -8.03
C ASP A 54 18.44 19.12 -8.17
N LEU A 55 17.19 18.95 -8.60
CA LEU A 55 16.23 20.04 -8.72
C LEU A 55 15.87 20.60 -7.34
N ALA A 56 15.66 19.74 -6.33
CA ALA A 56 15.39 20.16 -4.96
C ALA A 56 16.57 20.92 -4.35
N GLU A 57 17.80 20.44 -4.51
CA GLU A 57 19.02 21.08 -3.99
C GLU A 57 19.26 22.45 -4.63
N LYS A 58 19.07 22.58 -5.95
CA LYS A 58 19.12 23.88 -6.65
C LYS A 58 18.10 24.88 -6.14
N ASN A 59 17.02 24.39 -5.53
CA ASN A 59 15.94 25.18 -4.93
C ASN A 59 16.06 25.25 -3.40
N GLU A 60 17.21 24.88 -2.84
CA GLU A 60 17.58 24.94 -1.42
C GLU A 60 16.60 24.15 -0.52
N MET A 61 16.09 23.01 -1.01
CA MET A 61 15.36 22.04 -0.21
C MET A 61 16.32 20.93 0.25
N ASP A 62 16.06 20.37 1.43
CA ASP A 62 16.83 19.24 1.93
C ASP A 62 16.48 17.97 1.16
N THR A 63 17.46 17.11 0.90
CA THR A 63 17.28 15.85 0.17
C THR A 63 17.73 14.66 1.02
N VAL A 64 17.02 13.55 0.88
CA VAL A 64 17.40 12.26 1.48
C VAL A 64 17.30 11.19 0.40
N ASN A 65 18.37 10.41 0.26
CA ASN A 65 18.42 9.21 -0.56
C ASN A 65 18.60 7.98 0.35
N VAL A 66 17.67 7.03 0.27
CA VAL A 66 17.75 5.75 1.00
C VAL A 66 18.23 4.66 0.05
N ASP A 67 19.56 4.50 -0.02
CA ASP A 67 20.24 3.44 -0.77
C ASP A 67 19.74 3.25 -2.23
N ASN A 68 19.33 4.33 -2.90
CA ASN A 68 18.73 4.33 -4.24
C ASN A 68 17.40 3.55 -4.36
N TYR A 69 16.78 3.18 -3.24
CA TYR A 69 15.44 2.56 -3.22
C TYR A 69 14.31 3.59 -3.21
N GLY A 70 14.60 4.83 -2.85
CA GLY A 70 13.67 5.93 -2.78
C GLY A 70 14.24 7.04 -1.93
N GLY A 71 13.50 8.12 -1.79
CA GLY A 71 13.96 9.28 -1.03
C GLY A 71 12.90 10.33 -0.87
N HIS A 72 13.31 11.48 -0.35
CA HIS A 72 12.43 12.63 -0.26
C HIS A 72 13.19 13.94 -0.41
N LEU A 73 12.43 14.98 -0.74
CA LEU A 73 12.82 16.38 -0.62
C LEU A 73 11.93 17.06 0.43
N GLU A 74 12.48 17.95 1.25
CA GLU A 74 11.72 18.62 2.31
C GLU A 74 12.17 20.06 2.62
N PHE A 75 11.25 20.86 3.18
CA PHE A 75 11.57 22.17 3.74
C PHE A 75 10.72 22.47 4.98
N GLY A 76 11.15 23.47 5.76
CA GLY A 76 10.41 23.99 6.91
C GLY A 76 10.50 23.11 8.16
N GLY A 77 9.57 23.34 9.09
CA GLY A 77 9.57 22.72 10.42
C GLY A 77 10.54 23.35 11.42
N TRP A 78 11.11 24.52 11.13
CA TRP A 78 12.05 25.18 12.03
C TRP A 78 11.33 25.85 13.20
N VAL A 79 11.87 25.65 14.40
CA VAL A 79 11.52 26.39 15.61
C VAL A 79 12.43 27.61 15.69
N TYR A 80 11.84 28.78 15.90
CA TYR A 80 12.56 30.04 15.98
C TYR A 80 12.49 30.62 17.39
N ASP A 81 13.57 31.25 17.85
CA ASP A 81 13.56 32.01 19.10
C ASP A 81 12.93 33.42 18.94
N GLU A 82 12.96 34.21 20.01
CA GLU A 82 12.42 35.58 20.01
C GLU A 82 13.19 36.54 19.08
N GLU A 83 14.43 36.21 18.74
CA GLU A 83 15.31 36.98 17.85
C GLU A 83 15.09 36.59 16.38
N GLY A 84 14.38 35.48 16.13
CA GLY A 84 14.01 34.96 14.82
C GLY A 84 15.02 33.98 14.25
N ASP A 85 15.96 33.51 15.06
CA ASP A 85 16.99 32.54 14.69
C ASP A 85 16.45 31.11 14.86
N ALA A 86 16.80 30.22 13.92
CA ALA A 86 16.37 28.83 13.95
C ALA A 86 17.17 28.07 15.03
N VAL A 87 16.47 27.53 16.03
CA VAL A 87 17.07 26.88 17.21
C VAL A 87 16.80 25.38 17.28
N ASP A 88 15.75 24.89 16.63
CA ASP A 88 15.39 23.47 16.58
C ASP A 88 14.55 23.16 15.33
N ARG A 89 14.25 21.88 15.07
CA ARG A 89 13.41 21.45 13.95
C ARG A 89 12.42 20.38 14.38
N ASN A 90 11.13 20.61 14.13
CA ASN A 90 10.06 19.66 14.37
C ASN A 90 10.30 18.36 13.59
N HIS A 91 10.05 17.24 14.26
CA HIS A 91 10.17 15.89 13.69
C HIS A 91 8.91 15.49 12.90
N GLU A 92 7.78 16.12 13.15
CA GLU A 92 6.53 15.90 12.41
C GLU A 92 6.61 16.40 10.96
N ALA A 93 5.89 15.73 10.07
CA ALA A 93 5.85 16.07 8.66
C ALA A 93 4.47 15.86 8.05
N VAL A 94 4.12 16.74 7.11
CA VAL A 94 3.04 16.53 6.13
C VAL A 94 3.67 15.98 4.86
N GLY A 95 3.12 14.87 4.39
CA GLY A 95 3.64 14.12 3.26
C GLY A 95 2.97 14.45 1.93
N ILE A 96 3.75 14.39 0.87
CA ILE A 96 3.29 14.32 -0.51
C ILE A 96 3.98 13.11 -1.14
N VAL A 97 3.24 12.10 -1.56
CA VAL A 97 3.84 10.83 -2.00
C VAL A 97 3.65 10.67 -3.49
N SER A 98 4.74 10.74 -4.25
CA SER A 98 4.74 10.66 -5.71
C SER A 98 5.58 9.49 -6.21
N HIS A 99 5.49 9.18 -7.51
CA HIS A 99 6.39 8.22 -8.15
C HIS A 99 7.01 8.75 -9.45
N LEU A 100 8.15 8.15 -9.80
CA LEU A 100 8.95 8.57 -10.94
C LEU A 100 9.08 7.48 -12.01
N ASP A 101 8.83 6.23 -11.67
CA ASP A 101 8.76 5.15 -12.63
C ASP A 101 7.49 5.23 -13.47
N VAL A 102 7.59 4.73 -14.71
CA VAL A 102 6.50 4.77 -15.69
C VAL A 102 6.34 3.41 -16.37
N VAL A 103 5.13 3.13 -16.86
CA VAL A 103 4.89 1.90 -17.64
C VAL A 103 5.58 1.91 -19.02
N PRO A 104 5.91 0.72 -19.56
CA PRO A 104 6.45 0.59 -20.92
C PRO A 104 5.58 1.23 -22.01
N VAL A 105 6.19 1.46 -23.18
CA VAL A 105 5.51 2.04 -24.35
C VAL A 105 5.76 1.19 -25.59
N GLU A 106 4.76 1.15 -26.47
CA GLU A 106 4.89 0.66 -27.84
C GLU A 106 4.93 1.87 -28.77
N GLU A 107 6.11 2.34 -29.16
CA GLU A 107 6.28 3.62 -29.90
C GLU A 107 5.40 3.75 -31.14
N LYS A 108 5.13 2.64 -31.84
CA LYS A 108 4.26 2.58 -33.03
C LYS A 108 2.82 3.03 -32.78
N ASP A 109 2.35 2.99 -31.54
CA ASP A 109 0.97 3.32 -31.15
C ASP A 109 0.84 4.80 -30.76
N TRP A 110 1.96 5.56 -30.75
CA TRP A 110 2.01 6.97 -30.39
C TRP A 110 2.10 7.89 -31.62
N ASP A 111 1.42 9.02 -31.55
CA ASP A 111 1.43 10.08 -32.56
C ASP A 111 2.62 11.05 -32.36
N THR A 112 3.16 11.11 -31.14
CA THR A 112 4.34 11.92 -30.75
C THR A 112 5.36 11.01 -30.04
N PRO A 113 6.67 11.34 -30.04
CA PRO A 113 7.63 10.50 -29.34
C PRO A 113 7.31 10.41 -27.83
N PRO A 114 7.18 9.21 -27.25
CA PRO A 114 6.69 9.05 -25.87
C PRO A 114 7.63 9.62 -24.80
N PHE A 115 8.92 9.69 -25.09
CA PHE A 115 9.96 10.23 -24.19
C PHE A 115 10.59 11.52 -24.75
N GLU A 116 9.82 12.28 -25.51
CA GLU A 116 10.15 13.66 -25.89
C GLU A 116 8.89 14.50 -25.70
N ALA A 117 8.89 15.36 -24.69
CA ALA A 117 7.70 16.13 -24.35
C ALA A 117 7.26 17.01 -25.52
N THR A 118 6.03 16.81 -25.98
CA THR A 118 5.44 17.61 -27.06
C THR A 118 4.40 18.55 -26.45
N VAL A 119 4.67 19.85 -26.44
CA VAL A 119 3.71 20.85 -25.96
C VAL A 119 2.87 21.36 -27.13
N LYS A 120 1.56 21.15 -27.08
CA LYS A 120 0.61 21.57 -28.12
C LYS A 120 -0.79 21.78 -27.57
N ASP A 121 -1.45 22.86 -27.96
CA ASP A 121 -2.84 23.18 -27.63
C ASP A 121 -3.13 23.15 -26.11
N GLY A 122 -2.22 23.72 -25.30
CA GLY A 122 -2.34 23.76 -23.84
C GLY A 122 -2.09 22.43 -23.13
N ARG A 123 -1.60 21.42 -23.85
CA ARG A 123 -1.28 20.08 -23.35
C ARG A 123 0.20 19.78 -23.50
N ILE A 124 0.71 18.95 -22.60
CA ILE A 124 2.04 18.34 -22.70
C ILE A 124 1.86 16.84 -22.86
N TYR A 125 2.27 16.32 -24.02
CA TYR A 125 2.21 14.90 -24.36
C TYR A 125 3.53 14.23 -24.02
N GLY A 126 3.45 13.01 -23.50
CA GLY A 126 4.61 12.19 -23.13
C GLY A 126 4.23 11.18 -22.05
N ARG A 127 4.93 10.04 -22.01
CA ARG A 127 4.71 9.03 -20.99
C ARG A 127 5.07 9.60 -19.61
N GLY A 128 4.14 9.46 -18.68
CA GLY A 128 4.25 10.00 -17.33
C GLY A 128 3.77 11.44 -17.18
N SER A 129 3.33 12.08 -18.26
CA SER A 129 2.79 13.44 -18.20
C SER A 129 1.58 13.55 -17.28
N SER A 130 0.73 12.52 -17.21
CA SER A 130 -0.44 12.45 -16.34
C SER A 130 -0.26 11.56 -15.11
N ASP A 131 0.63 10.57 -15.19
CA ASP A 131 0.82 9.50 -14.19
C ASP A 131 2.30 9.07 -14.13
N ASP A 132 3.13 9.59 -13.23
CA ASP A 132 2.84 10.63 -12.22
C ASP A 132 3.85 11.81 -12.26
N LYS A 133 4.63 11.95 -13.33
CA LYS A 133 5.62 13.05 -13.44
C LYS A 133 4.96 14.43 -13.46
N GLY A 134 3.80 14.56 -14.11
CA GLY A 134 3.04 15.82 -14.14
C GLY A 134 2.54 16.25 -12.76
N PRO A 135 1.75 15.42 -12.05
CA PRO A 135 1.30 15.74 -10.70
C PRO A 135 2.47 15.88 -9.70
N THR A 136 3.53 15.07 -9.83
CA THR A 136 4.83 15.27 -9.13
C THR A 136 5.35 16.69 -9.31
N MET A 137 5.43 17.19 -10.56
CA MET A 137 5.90 18.55 -10.83
C MET A 137 4.95 19.61 -10.26
N ALA A 138 3.63 19.42 -10.35
CA ALA A 138 2.68 20.33 -9.74
C ALA A 138 2.89 20.44 -8.21
N ALA A 139 3.11 19.31 -7.53
CA ALA A 139 3.41 19.28 -6.10
C ALA A 139 4.76 19.96 -5.78
N PHE A 140 5.82 19.67 -6.54
CA PHE A 140 7.13 20.30 -6.35
C PHE A 140 7.05 21.82 -6.48
N TYR A 141 6.38 22.34 -7.51
CA TYR A 141 6.25 23.78 -7.71
C TYR A 141 5.31 24.45 -6.70
N ALA A 142 4.35 23.72 -6.13
CA ALA A 142 3.59 24.17 -4.97
C ALA A 142 4.51 24.40 -3.76
N MET A 143 5.37 23.42 -3.43
CA MET A 143 6.36 23.52 -2.35
C MET A 143 7.34 24.67 -2.59
N LYS A 144 7.88 24.78 -3.81
CA LYS A 144 8.80 25.85 -4.21
C LYS A 144 8.17 27.22 -4.06
N ALA A 145 6.95 27.42 -4.55
CA ALA A 145 6.25 28.70 -4.46
C ALA A 145 6.02 29.14 -3.02
N LEU A 146 5.67 28.22 -2.13
CA LEU A 146 5.53 28.48 -0.69
C LEU A 146 6.87 28.87 -0.05
N LYS A 147 7.92 28.06 -0.25
CA LYS A 147 9.26 28.33 0.29
C LYS A 147 9.78 29.69 -0.19
N ASP A 148 9.70 29.95 -1.48
CA ASP A 148 10.21 31.18 -2.08
C ASP A 148 9.37 32.42 -1.71
N ALA A 149 8.11 32.23 -1.28
CA ALA A 149 7.27 33.27 -0.67
C ALA A 149 7.62 33.55 0.80
N GLY A 150 8.58 32.81 1.37
CA GLY A 150 8.98 32.93 2.77
C GLY A 150 8.02 32.25 3.74
N TYR A 151 7.22 31.30 3.28
CA TYR A 151 6.36 30.50 4.15
C TYR A 151 7.19 29.64 5.11
N ARG A 152 6.87 29.68 6.40
CA ARG A 152 7.57 28.97 7.49
C ARG A 152 6.58 28.02 8.19
N PRO A 153 6.38 26.80 7.66
CA PRO A 153 5.44 25.86 8.25
C PRO A 153 5.95 25.31 9.59
N LYS A 154 5.03 25.02 10.53
CA LYS A 154 5.34 24.40 11.82
C LYS A 154 5.80 22.95 11.67
N LYS A 155 5.16 22.20 10.77
CA LYS A 155 5.55 20.84 10.39
C LYS A 155 6.49 20.87 9.18
N ARG A 156 7.31 19.84 9.01
CA ARG A 156 8.09 19.69 7.77
C ARG A 156 7.16 19.38 6.62
N VAL A 157 7.40 19.98 5.46
CA VAL A 157 6.68 19.62 4.22
C VAL A 157 7.59 18.71 3.43
N ARG A 158 7.22 17.43 3.34
CA ARG A 158 8.05 16.37 2.75
C ARG A 158 7.38 15.80 1.52
N MET A 159 8.08 15.80 0.40
CA MET A 159 7.69 15.08 -0.80
C MET A 159 8.54 13.82 -0.96
N ILE A 160 7.89 12.66 -0.83
CA ILE A 160 8.48 11.33 -0.97
C ILE A 160 8.42 10.91 -2.44
N LEU A 161 9.54 10.40 -2.94
CA LEU A 161 9.73 9.96 -4.33
C LEU A 161 9.89 8.44 -4.36
N GLY A 162 8.82 7.74 -4.74
CA GLY A 162 8.84 6.30 -5.01
C GLY A 162 9.35 5.98 -6.41
N LEU A 163 9.94 4.80 -6.56
CA LEU A 163 10.72 4.42 -7.75
C LEU A 163 10.22 3.15 -8.45
N ASP A 164 9.20 2.48 -7.91
CA ASP A 164 8.67 1.24 -8.46
C ASP A 164 7.17 1.04 -8.19
N GLU A 165 6.39 2.14 -8.27
CA GLU A 165 4.94 2.15 -8.05
C GLU A 165 4.24 1.25 -9.07
N GLU A 166 4.64 1.34 -10.33
CA GLU A 166 4.01 0.64 -11.46
C GLU A 166 4.30 -0.86 -11.45
N THR A 167 5.03 -1.33 -10.42
CA THR A 167 5.39 -2.73 -10.22
C THR A 167 5.08 -3.19 -8.79
N ASN A 168 6.09 -3.30 -7.92
CA ASN A 168 6.03 -4.11 -6.71
C ASN A 168 6.23 -3.31 -5.41
N TRP A 169 6.50 -2.01 -5.48
CA TRP A 169 6.64 -1.11 -4.33
C TRP A 169 7.72 -1.51 -3.32
N ILE A 170 8.75 -2.22 -3.79
CA ILE A 170 9.91 -2.62 -3.01
C ILE A 170 10.64 -1.37 -2.50
N GLY A 171 10.68 -0.31 -3.31
CA GLY A 171 11.35 0.94 -3.00
C GLY A 171 10.73 1.62 -1.79
N MET A 172 9.41 1.79 -1.81
CA MET A 172 8.68 2.40 -0.70
C MET A 172 8.85 1.61 0.61
N LYS A 173 8.78 0.26 0.54
CA LYS A 173 9.02 -0.58 1.73
C LYS A 173 10.42 -0.35 2.31
N LYS A 174 11.46 -0.34 1.46
CA LYS A 174 12.85 -0.13 1.86
C LYS A 174 13.11 1.27 2.42
N TYR A 175 12.44 2.27 1.86
CA TYR A 175 12.48 3.64 2.34
C TYR A 175 11.89 3.76 3.76
N LEU A 176 10.71 3.18 4.00
CA LEU A 176 10.02 3.22 5.29
C LEU A 176 10.70 2.37 6.39
N GLU A 177 11.61 1.45 6.04
CA GLU A 177 12.48 0.76 7.01
C GLU A 177 13.49 1.71 7.68
N LYS A 178 13.82 2.86 7.08
CA LYS A 178 14.84 3.79 7.58
C LYS A 178 14.34 5.20 7.90
N VAL A 179 13.14 5.56 7.43
CA VAL A 179 12.60 6.91 7.56
C VAL A 179 11.22 6.86 8.18
N THR A 180 11.02 7.67 9.22
CA THR A 180 9.71 7.86 9.85
C THR A 180 8.71 8.43 8.83
N PRO A 181 7.55 7.78 8.63
CA PRO A 181 6.53 8.29 7.72
C PRO A 181 5.95 9.63 8.21
N PRO A 182 5.47 10.50 7.29
CA PRO A 182 4.66 11.65 7.65
C PRO A 182 3.38 11.23 8.39
N GLU A 183 2.86 12.09 9.27
CA GLU A 183 1.65 11.80 10.07
C GLU A 183 0.39 11.75 9.21
N MET A 184 0.41 12.50 8.12
CA MET A 184 -0.63 12.55 7.11
C MET A 184 0.00 12.84 5.77
N SER A 185 -0.52 12.22 4.72
CA SER A 185 0.00 12.45 3.37
C SER A 185 -1.09 12.59 2.32
N MET A 186 -0.82 13.42 1.32
CA MET A 186 -1.58 13.44 0.07
C MET A 186 -0.79 12.75 -1.04
N VAL A 187 -1.48 12.03 -1.91
CA VAL A 187 -0.90 11.30 -3.04
C VAL A 187 -1.47 11.92 -4.34
N PRO A 188 -0.67 12.70 -5.10
CA PRO A 188 -1.16 13.44 -6.27
C PRO A 188 -1.44 12.54 -7.49
N ASP A 189 -1.12 11.25 -7.39
CA ASP A 189 -1.37 10.19 -8.37
C ASP A 189 -2.83 9.70 -8.32
N SER A 190 -3.76 10.59 -8.68
CA SER A 190 -5.19 10.25 -8.79
C SER A 190 -5.99 11.34 -9.51
N ASN A 191 -7.32 11.25 -9.44
CA ASN A 191 -8.21 12.35 -9.75
C ASN A 191 -8.65 13.07 -8.48
N PHE A 192 -8.96 14.35 -8.62
CA PHE A 192 -9.77 15.12 -7.69
C PHE A 192 -11.23 14.64 -7.71
N PRO A 193 -11.98 14.74 -6.59
CA PRO A 193 -11.61 15.35 -5.31
C PRO A 193 -10.77 14.40 -4.43
N VAL A 194 -11.10 14.17 -3.15
CA VAL A 194 -10.32 13.26 -2.31
C VAL A 194 -10.77 11.82 -2.54
N THR A 195 -9.86 10.91 -2.84
CA THR A 195 -10.08 9.47 -2.78
C THR A 195 -9.64 8.95 -1.41
N TYR A 196 -10.61 8.76 -0.51
CA TYR A 196 -10.36 8.41 0.90
C TYR A 196 -10.27 6.90 1.15
N ALA A 197 -10.69 6.08 0.19
CA ALA A 197 -10.63 4.63 0.29
C ALA A 197 -10.34 3.96 -1.05
N GLU A 198 -9.58 2.88 -0.99
CA GLU A 198 -9.18 2.07 -2.13
C GLU A 198 -9.45 0.60 -1.84
N LYS A 199 -10.01 -0.12 -2.83
CA LYS A 199 -10.13 -1.59 -2.72
C LYS A 199 -8.76 -2.25 -2.60
N GLY A 200 -8.75 -3.40 -1.93
CA GLY A 200 -7.60 -4.30 -2.00
C GLY A 200 -7.45 -4.86 -3.40
N VAL A 201 -6.25 -5.30 -3.74
CA VAL A 201 -5.93 -5.93 -5.04
C VAL A 201 -5.33 -7.28 -4.74
N LEU A 202 -5.93 -8.32 -5.31
CA LEU A 202 -5.43 -9.69 -5.18
C LEU A 202 -5.30 -10.28 -6.59
N VAL A 203 -4.11 -10.76 -6.93
CA VAL A 203 -3.84 -11.42 -8.20
C VAL A 203 -3.32 -12.82 -7.93
N PHE A 204 -3.94 -13.81 -8.57
CA PHE A 204 -3.56 -15.21 -8.43
C PHE A 204 -3.81 -15.98 -9.71
N GLU A 205 -3.20 -17.15 -9.79
CA GLU A 205 -3.42 -18.08 -10.88
C GLU A 205 -4.10 -19.36 -10.39
N LEU A 206 -5.04 -19.86 -11.19
CA LEU A 206 -5.54 -21.22 -11.07
C LEU A 206 -4.99 -22.06 -12.21
N ALA A 207 -4.36 -23.19 -11.88
CA ALA A 207 -3.73 -24.08 -12.84
C ALA A 207 -4.34 -25.48 -12.82
N ALA A 208 -4.71 -25.99 -13.99
CA ALA A 208 -5.17 -27.36 -14.20
C ALA A 208 -4.14 -28.14 -15.03
N LYS A 209 -3.86 -29.40 -14.66
CA LYS A 209 -3.05 -30.31 -15.47
C LYS A 209 -3.97 -31.25 -16.24
N PHE A 210 -3.66 -31.45 -17.52
CA PHE A 210 -4.36 -32.39 -18.38
C PHE A 210 -3.53 -33.65 -18.57
N GLY A 211 -4.14 -34.78 -18.24
CA GLY A 211 -3.67 -36.10 -18.60
C GLY A 211 -3.80 -36.37 -20.09
N LYS A 212 -3.45 -37.59 -20.50
CA LYS A 212 -3.57 -38.00 -21.90
C LYS A 212 -5.04 -38.25 -22.25
N GLY A 213 -5.55 -37.51 -23.22
CA GLY A 213 -6.84 -37.80 -23.84
C GLY A 213 -6.82 -39.11 -24.65
N LEU A 214 -8.01 -39.52 -25.09
CA LEU A 214 -8.18 -40.67 -25.97
C LEU A 214 -7.42 -40.45 -27.30
N PRO A 215 -6.69 -41.46 -27.79
CA PRO A 215 -5.81 -41.31 -28.95
C PRO A 215 -6.54 -41.08 -30.28
N LYS A 216 -7.84 -41.40 -30.35
CA LYS A 216 -8.70 -41.23 -31.54
C LYS A 216 -10.14 -40.94 -31.14
N GLY A 217 -10.84 -40.22 -32.01
CA GLY A 217 -12.25 -39.89 -31.88
C GLY A 217 -12.51 -38.60 -31.10
N GLY A 218 -13.52 -37.86 -31.53
CA GLY A 218 -14.03 -36.67 -30.86
C GLY A 218 -13.23 -35.40 -31.16
N THR A 219 -13.39 -34.42 -30.26
CA THR A 219 -12.74 -33.11 -30.36
C THR A 219 -11.51 -33.05 -29.46
N THR A 220 -10.37 -32.68 -30.00
CA THR A 220 -9.14 -32.38 -29.26
C THR A 220 -8.97 -30.87 -29.13
N LEU A 221 -8.84 -30.37 -27.89
CA LEU A 221 -8.38 -29.02 -27.63
C LEU A 221 -6.88 -28.92 -27.94
N ARG A 222 -6.48 -27.97 -28.81
CA ARG A 222 -5.06 -27.69 -29.11
C ARG A 222 -4.52 -26.56 -28.27
N SER A 223 -5.29 -25.48 -28.15
CA SER A 223 -4.92 -24.36 -27.30
C SER A 223 -6.12 -23.46 -26.98
N ILE A 224 -5.99 -22.68 -25.91
CA ILE A 224 -6.84 -21.53 -25.60
C ILE A 224 -5.94 -20.34 -25.30
N SER A 225 -6.29 -19.16 -25.81
CA SER A 225 -5.65 -17.90 -25.45
C SER A 225 -6.71 -16.81 -25.35
N GLY A 226 -6.65 -15.99 -24.32
CA GLY A 226 -7.54 -14.85 -24.16
C GLY A 226 -6.98 -13.87 -23.15
N GLY A 227 -7.17 -12.58 -23.44
CA GLY A 227 -6.59 -11.49 -22.65
C GLY A 227 -5.06 -11.38 -22.74
N THR A 228 -4.57 -10.18 -22.46
CA THR A 228 -3.14 -9.84 -22.46
C THR A 228 -2.67 -9.32 -21.10
N VAL A 229 -3.57 -8.71 -20.34
CA VAL A 229 -3.32 -8.14 -19.01
C VAL A 229 -4.42 -8.59 -18.05
N HIS A 230 -4.05 -8.83 -16.80
CA HIS A 230 -4.95 -9.41 -15.80
C HIS A 230 -5.90 -8.36 -15.18
N ASN A 231 -5.53 -7.08 -15.22
CA ASN A 231 -6.28 -5.94 -14.70
C ASN A 231 -7.36 -5.40 -15.67
N ALA A 232 -7.64 -6.08 -16.79
CA ALA A 232 -8.70 -5.71 -17.72
C ALA A 232 -9.60 -6.91 -18.07
N VAL A 233 -10.87 -6.61 -18.36
CA VAL A 233 -11.81 -7.57 -18.97
C VAL A 233 -11.37 -7.80 -20.42
N PRO A 234 -11.13 -9.04 -20.85
CA PRO A 234 -10.64 -9.32 -22.19
C PRO A 234 -11.74 -9.15 -23.25
N ALA A 235 -11.46 -8.34 -24.27
CA ALA A 235 -12.35 -8.15 -25.42
C ALA A 235 -12.25 -9.28 -26.46
N SER A 236 -11.27 -10.17 -26.35
CA SER A 236 -11.11 -11.30 -27.25
C SER A 236 -10.53 -12.53 -26.55
N ALA A 237 -10.98 -13.71 -26.99
CA ALA A 237 -10.44 -15.00 -26.61
C ALA A 237 -10.64 -15.98 -27.76
N SER A 238 -9.70 -16.90 -27.97
CA SER A 238 -9.78 -17.94 -28.99
C SER A 238 -9.40 -19.32 -28.45
N ALA A 239 -10.05 -20.34 -29.02
CA ALA A 239 -9.68 -21.74 -28.84
C ALA A 239 -9.39 -22.37 -30.19
N LEU A 240 -8.29 -23.12 -30.29
CA LEU A 240 -7.99 -23.94 -31.45
C LEU A 240 -8.37 -25.38 -31.15
N VAL A 241 -9.26 -25.96 -31.96
CA VAL A 241 -9.71 -27.35 -31.80
C VAL A 241 -9.45 -28.16 -33.06
N ARG A 242 -9.20 -29.46 -32.89
CA ARG A 242 -9.23 -30.45 -33.97
C ARG A 242 -10.38 -31.40 -33.71
N ALA A 243 -11.28 -31.55 -34.66
CA ALA A 243 -12.48 -32.36 -34.50
C ALA A 243 -12.70 -33.27 -35.70
N ASP A 244 -13.47 -34.33 -35.48
CA ASP A 244 -13.91 -35.22 -36.56
C ASP A 244 -14.92 -34.53 -37.49
N SER A 245 -15.73 -33.60 -36.98
CA SER A 245 -16.71 -32.82 -37.75
C SER A 245 -16.73 -31.33 -37.37
N TYR A 246 -16.12 -30.50 -38.21
CA TYR A 246 -16.17 -29.04 -38.04
C TYR A 246 -17.54 -28.45 -38.32
N ASP A 247 -18.35 -29.08 -39.17
CA ASP A 247 -19.67 -28.58 -39.51
C ASP A 247 -20.65 -28.70 -38.34
N LEU A 248 -20.51 -29.75 -37.51
CA LEU A 248 -21.27 -29.87 -36.27
C LEU A 248 -20.93 -28.73 -35.28
N ILE A 249 -19.64 -28.42 -35.12
CA ILE A 249 -19.19 -27.33 -34.24
C ILE A 249 -19.69 -25.97 -34.76
N LYS A 250 -19.62 -25.74 -36.09
CA LYS A 250 -20.16 -24.51 -36.71
C LYS A 250 -21.67 -24.39 -36.52
N ALA A 251 -22.42 -25.50 -36.64
CA ALA A 251 -23.85 -25.51 -36.39
C ALA A 251 -24.17 -25.17 -34.93
N LYS A 252 -23.44 -25.75 -33.97
CA LYS A 252 -23.53 -25.37 -32.55
C LYS A 252 -23.21 -23.89 -32.33
N ALA A 253 -22.18 -23.34 -32.97
CA ALA A 253 -21.83 -21.92 -32.89
C ALA A 253 -22.93 -21.02 -33.47
N ALA A 254 -23.60 -21.44 -34.54
CA ALA A 254 -24.75 -20.71 -35.09
C ALA A 254 -25.92 -20.68 -34.11
N ALA A 255 -26.31 -21.85 -33.58
CA ALA A 255 -27.38 -21.96 -32.58
C ALA A 255 -27.05 -21.20 -31.28
N PHE A 256 -25.79 -21.23 -30.84
CA PHE A 256 -25.32 -20.50 -29.67
C PHE A 256 -25.45 -18.98 -29.85
N ARG A 257 -25.03 -18.46 -31.01
CA ARG A 257 -25.19 -17.04 -31.36
C ARG A 257 -26.66 -16.62 -31.38
N GLU A 258 -27.53 -17.43 -31.98
CA GLU A 258 -28.97 -17.15 -32.06
C GLU A 258 -29.63 -17.14 -30.68
N ARG A 259 -29.26 -18.08 -29.81
CA ARG A 259 -29.86 -18.22 -28.47
C ARG A 259 -29.34 -17.17 -27.48
N THR A 260 -28.06 -16.83 -27.51
CA THR A 260 -27.42 -16.00 -26.48
C THR A 260 -27.14 -14.57 -26.91
N GLY A 261 -27.06 -14.31 -28.22
CA GLY A 261 -26.60 -13.03 -28.75
C GLY A 261 -25.08 -12.82 -28.67
N TYR A 262 -24.32 -13.71 -28.04
CA TYR A 262 -22.87 -13.59 -27.94
C TYR A 262 -22.17 -13.91 -29.26
N SER A 263 -21.03 -13.25 -29.52
CA SER A 263 -20.25 -13.45 -30.74
C SER A 263 -19.29 -14.63 -30.61
N ILE A 264 -19.50 -15.65 -31.45
CA ILE A 264 -18.55 -16.75 -31.69
C ILE A 264 -18.34 -16.90 -33.20
N ARG A 265 -17.11 -16.72 -33.67
CA ARG A 265 -16.72 -16.95 -35.07
C ARG A 265 -15.92 -18.24 -35.19
N CYS A 266 -16.14 -18.99 -36.28
CA CYS A 266 -15.38 -20.19 -36.58
C CYS A 266 -14.51 -19.95 -37.82
N ILE A 267 -13.19 -20.09 -37.68
CA ILE A 267 -12.21 -19.79 -38.73
C ILE A 267 -11.37 -21.04 -38.98
N GLY A 268 -11.28 -21.50 -40.24
CA GLY A 268 -10.44 -22.64 -40.59
C GLY A 268 -8.95 -22.30 -40.49
N ARG A 269 -8.17 -23.12 -39.80
CA ARG A 269 -6.72 -22.97 -39.62
C ARG A 269 -6.00 -24.28 -39.92
N GLY A 270 -5.70 -24.51 -41.20
CA GLY A 270 -5.06 -25.75 -41.66
C GLY A 270 -5.90 -26.98 -41.30
N LYS A 271 -5.40 -27.83 -40.40
CA LYS A 271 -6.09 -29.05 -39.93
C LYS A 271 -6.96 -28.81 -38.68
N SER A 272 -7.11 -27.58 -38.23
CA SER A 272 -7.85 -27.20 -37.02
C SER A 272 -8.92 -26.14 -37.33
N LEU A 273 -9.83 -25.93 -36.39
CA LEU A 273 -10.83 -24.87 -36.39
C LEU A 273 -10.55 -23.93 -35.21
N GLU A 274 -10.40 -22.64 -35.49
CA GLU A 274 -10.30 -21.58 -34.49
C GLU A 274 -11.70 -21.08 -34.15
N LEU A 275 -12.01 -21.05 -32.87
CA LEU A 275 -13.25 -20.53 -32.28
C LEU A 275 -12.90 -19.21 -31.60
N LEU A 276 -13.41 -18.10 -32.13
CA LEU A 276 -13.06 -16.76 -31.68
C LEU A 276 -14.27 -16.09 -31.03
N ALA A 277 -14.17 -15.85 -29.72
CA ALA A 277 -15.12 -15.07 -28.95
C ALA A 277 -14.77 -13.58 -28.99
N SER A 278 -15.80 -12.73 -28.93
CA SER A 278 -15.64 -11.28 -28.81
C SER A 278 -16.41 -10.76 -27.61
N GLY A 279 -15.80 -9.81 -26.93
CA GLY A 279 -16.31 -9.15 -25.74
C GLY A 279 -16.10 -7.65 -25.80
N THR A 280 -16.18 -7.00 -24.65
CA THR A 280 -15.98 -5.55 -24.50
C THR A 280 -15.04 -5.32 -23.33
N ALA A 281 -13.95 -4.60 -23.58
CA ALA A 281 -12.96 -4.32 -22.55
C ALA A 281 -13.52 -3.36 -21.49
N ALA A 282 -13.12 -3.59 -20.24
CA ALA A 282 -13.39 -2.75 -19.09
C ALA A 282 -12.28 -2.94 -18.05
N HIS A 283 -12.14 -2.02 -17.11
CA HIS A 283 -11.19 -2.17 -16.01
C HIS A 283 -11.63 -3.29 -15.03
N ALA A 284 -10.70 -4.08 -14.49
CA ALA A 284 -11.02 -5.19 -13.58
C ALA A 284 -11.71 -4.78 -12.28
N ALA A 285 -11.67 -3.49 -11.91
CA ALA A 285 -12.43 -2.95 -10.78
C ALA A 285 -13.91 -2.68 -11.09
N ARG A 286 -14.29 -2.63 -12.37
CA ARG A 286 -15.68 -2.45 -12.83
C ARG A 286 -16.00 -3.42 -13.97
N PRO A 287 -15.84 -4.74 -13.74
CA PRO A 287 -15.97 -5.75 -14.80
C PRO A 287 -17.38 -5.80 -15.41
N HIS A 288 -18.41 -5.38 -14.66
CA HIS A 288 -19.80 -5.28 -15.11
C HIS A 288 -20.02 -4.28 -16.26
N LEU A 289 -19.07 -3.38 -16.53
CA LEU A 289 -19.12 -2.48 -17.69
C LEU A 289 -18.61 -3.14 -18.97
N GLY A 290 -17.99 -4.32 -18.86
CA GLY A 290 -17.45 -5.08 -19.99
C GLY A 290 -18.23 -6.37 -20.25
N LEU A 291 -17.78 -7.10 -21.27
CA LEU A 291 -18.23 -8.46 -21.56
C LEU A 291 -16.98 -9.33 -21.69
N ASN A 292 -16.80 -10.29 -20.77
CA ASN A 292 -15.60 -11.11 -20.74
C ASN A 292 -15.61 -12.15 -21.87
N ALA A 293 -14.73 -11.97 -22.86
CA ALA A 293 -14.64 -12.88 -24.00
C ALA A 293 -14.18 -14.30 -23.61
N ILE A 294 -13.42 -14.46 -22.52
CA ILE A 294 -13.03 -15.76 -22.00
C ILE A 294 -14.29 -16.49 -21.50
N SER A 295 -15.13 -15.82 -20.71
CA SER A 295 -16.38 -16.41 -20.22
C SER A 295 -17.31 -16.83 -21.36
N VAL A 296 -17.45 -15.98 -22.39
CA VAL A 296 -18.22 -16.32 -23.61
C VAL A 296 -17.66 -17.56 -24.30
N LEU A 297 -16.33 -17.64 -24.44
CA LEU A 297 -15.67 -18.79 -25.06
C LEU A 297 -15.87 -20.06 -24.23
N MET A 298 -15.67 -20.01 -22.92
CA MET A 298 -15.82 -21.16 -22.02
C MET A 298 -17.25 -21.67 -21.99
N LEU A 299 -18.23 -20.76 -22.03
CA LEU A 299 -19.64 -21.10 -22.15
C LEU A 299 -19.91 -21.82 -23.48
N PHE A 300 -19.37 -21.33 -24.60
CA PHE A 300 -19.53 -22.03 -25.88
C PHE A 300 -18.80 -23.39 -25.92
N LEU A 301 -17.60 -23.50 -25.34
CA LEU A 301 -16.87 -24.77 -25.30
C LEU A 301 -17.66 -25.86 -24.56
N SER A 302 -18.50 -25.50 -23.57
CA SER A 302 -19.38 -26.45 -22.89
C SER A 302 -20.42 -27.12 -23.83
N GLU A 303 -20.74 -26.49 -24.97
CA GLU A 303 -21.64 -27.06 -25.99
C GLU A 303 -20.98 -28.19 -26.81
N ILE A 304 -19.65 -28.28 -26.78
CA ILE A 304 -18.87 -29.32 -27.46
C ILE A 304 -18.70 -30.50 -26.50
N THR A 305 -19.66 -31.43 -26.54
CA THR A 305 -19.75 -32.54 -25.58
C THR A 305 -18.80 -33.71 -25.88
N ASP A 306 -18.16 -33.72 -27.06
CA ASP A 306 -17.35 -34.83 -27.55
C ASP A 306 -15.84 -34.60 -27.38
N PHE A 307 -15.41 -33.75 -26.45
CA PHE A 307 -14.00 -33.61 -26.11
C PHE A 307 -13.40 -34.96 -25.70
N ASN A 308 -12.25 -35.28 -26.28
CA ASN A 308 -11.59 -36.57 -26.10
C ASN A 308 -10.73 -36.66 -24.83
N ASN A 309 -10.75 -35.63 -23.98
CA ASN A 309 -10.01 -35.54 -22.72
C ASN A 309 -10.98 -35.15 -21.60
N GLU A 310 -11.11 -35.99 -20.56
CA GLU A 310 -11.98 -35.72 -19.41
C GLU A 310 -11.51 -34.51 -18.61
N ASP A 311 -10.20 -34.32 -18.43
CA ASP A 311 -9.67 -33.19 -17.65
C ASP A 311 -9.99 -31.84 -18.32
N VAL A 312 -10.03 -31.82 -19.66
CA VAL A 312 -10.46 -30.64 -20.42
C VAL A 312 -11.95 -30.36 -20.19
N LYS A 313 -12.79 -31.40 -20.17
CA LYS A 313 -14.22 -31.26 -19.88
C LYS A 313 -14.45 -30.80 -18.45
N ASP A 314 -13.71 -31.34 -17.50
CA ASP A 314 -13.77 -30.95 -16.09
C ASP A 314 -13.31 -29.50 -15.91
N PHE A 315 -12.23 -29.06 -16.58
CA PHE A 315 -11.82 -27.66 -16.54
C PHE A 315 -12.88 -26.70 -17.13
N ILE A 316 -13.50 -27.07 -18.25
CA ILE A 316 -14.60 -26.29 -18.84
C ILE A 316 -15.80 -26.26 -17.89
N ARG A 317 -16.14 -27.38 -17.25
CA ARG A 317 -17.23 -27.47 -16.29
C ARG A 317 -16.95 -26.64 -15.04
N PHE A 318 -15.76 -26.75 -14.46
CA PHE A 318 -15.30 -25.91 -13.34
C PHE A 318 -15.49 -24.44 -13.65
N TYR A 319 -14.97 -23.98 -14.81
CA TYR A 319 -15.06 -22.58 -15.18
C TYR A 319 -16.52 -22.13 -15.24
N ASN A 320 -17.40 -22.89 -15.90
CA ASN A 320 -18.80 -22.47 -16.05
C ASN A 320 -19.60 -22.58 -14.76
N ASP A 321 -19.33 -23.58 -13.91
CA ASP A 321 -20.06 -23.81 -12.66
C ASP A 321 -19.64 -22.83 -11.55
N HIS A 322 -18.38 -22.38 -11.54
CA HIS A 322 -17.82 -21.60 -10.44
C HIS A 322 -17.44 -20.16 -10.80
N ILE A 323 -17.26 -19.83 -12.08
CA ILE A 323 -16.90 -18.48 -12.55
C ILE A 323 -17.98 -17.97 -13.52
N GLY A 324 -18.23 -18.73 -14.59
CA GLY A 324 -19.26 -18.43 -15.59
C GLY A 324 -19.14 -17.02 -16.16
N MET A 325 -20.28 -16.33 -16.20
CA MET A 325 -20.41 -14.94 -16.61
C MET A 325 -20.43 -13.97 -15.41
N GLU A 326 -20.20 -14.47 -14.20
CA GLU A 326 -20.22 -13.67 -12.98
C GLU A 326 -19.00 -12.77 -12.89
N TYR A 327 -19.10 -11.75 -12.05
CA TYR A 327 -18.04 -10.77 -11.84
C TYR A 327 -17.84 -10.39 -10.37
N ASP A 328 -18.49 -11.11 -9.45
CA ASP A 328 -18.51 -10.81 -8.01
C ASP A 328 -17.98 -11.96 -7.14
N GLY A 329 -17.65 -13.12 -7.73
CA GLY A 329 -17.09 -14.27 -7.04
C GLY A 329 -18.12 -15.12 -6.28
N THR A 330 -19.42 -14.94 -6.54
CA THR A 330 -20.50 -15.68 -5.86
C THR A 330 -20.31 -17.19 -5.98
N SER A 331 -20.14 -17.70 -7.20
CA SER A 331 -19.99 -19.14 -7.45
C SER A 331 -18.62 -19.71 -7.08
N MET A 332 -17.62 -18.83 -6.86
CA MET A 332 -16.34 -19.16 -6.22
C MET A 332 -16.41 -19.12 -4.69
N ASN A 333 -17.58 -18.84 -4.11
CA ASN A 333 -17.82 -18.72 -2.67
C ASN A 333 -17.00 -17.60 -1.99
N CYS A 334 -16.59 -16.56 -2.73
CA CYS A 334 -15.80 -15.45 -2.20
C CYS A 334 -16.47 -14.08 -2.30
N ALA A 335 -17.73 -14.01 -2.73
CA ALA A 335 -18.48 -12.75 -2.74
C ALA A 335 -18.59 -12.15 -1.34
N CYS A 336 -18.18 -10.89 -1.19
CA CYS A 336 -18.30 -10.08 0.01
C CYS A 336 -18.47 -8.61 -0.38
N THR A 337 -18.92 -7.78 0.56
CA THR A 337 -19.13 -6.34 0.35
C THR A 337 -18.94 -5.59 1.66
N ASP A 338 -18.50 -4.35 1.57
CA ASP A 338 -18.58 -3.38 2.66
C ASP A 338 -19.28 -2.10 2.19
N ASP A 339 -19.73 -1.27 3.13
CA ASP A 339 -20.51 -0.05 2.83
C ASP A 339 -19.65 1.12 2.35
N ILE A 340 -18.32 1.00 2.39
CA ILE A 340 -17.37 2.06 2.05
C ILE A 340 -16.92 1.91 0.60
N VAL A 341 -16.24 0.82 0.25
CA VAL A 341 -15.72 0.58 -1.11
C VAL A 341 -16.61 -0.36 -1.93
N GLY A 342 -17.65 -0.95 -1.35
CA GLY A 342 -18.65 -1.75 -2.05
C GLY A 342 -18.23 -3.22 -2.26
N PRO A 343 -18.83 -3.92 -3.25
CA PRO A 343 -18.69 -5.37 -3.38
C PRO A 343 -17.34 -5.79 -3.97
N LEU A 344 -16.91 -6.99 -3.64
CA LEU A 344 -15.80 -7.67 -4.31
C LEU A 344 -16.06 -7.76 -5.81
N THR A 345 -15.02 -7.56 -6.62
CA THR A 345 -15.09 -7.81 -8.07
C THR A 345 -14.08 -8.88 -8.46
N PHE A 346 -14.50 -9.81 -9.31
CA PHE A 346 -13.75 -10.99 -9.73
C PHE A 346 -13.59 -10.97 -11.26
N ASN A 347 -12.36 -10.81 -11.76
CA ASN A 347 -12.07 -10.75 -13.19
C ASN A 347 -11.09 -11.85 -13.62
N VAL A 348 -11.53 -12.75 -14.52
CA VAL A 348 -10.59 -13.58 -15.28
C VAL A 348 -10.02 -12.73 -16.42
N GLY A 349 -8.82 -12.20 -16.20
CA GLY A 349 -8.17 -11.30 -17.16
C GLY A 349 -7.37 -12.03 -18.24
N ILE A 350 -6.79 -13.20 -17.92
CA ILE A 350 -5.98 -13.98 -18.87
C ILE A 350 -6.33 -15.47 -18.77
N ILE A 351 -6.39 -16.14 -19.92
CA ILE A 351 -6.40 -17.61 -20.03
C ILE A 351 -5.30 -18.06 -21.00
N LYS A 352 -4.57 -19.10 -20.61
CA LYS A 352 -3.66 -19.85 -21.47
C LYS A 352 -3.90 -21.33 -21.26
N ALA A 353 -4.14 -22.07 -22.34
CA ALA A 353 -4.21 -23.52 -22.27
C ALA A 353 -3.58 -24.17 -23.50
N ASP A 354 -3.05 -25.37 -23.32
CA ASP A 354 -2.59 -26.26 -24.38
C ASP A 354 -3.10 -27.69 -24.14
N GLU A 355 -2.53 -28.68 -24.83
CA GLU A 355 -2.91 -30.10 -24.66
C GLU A 355 -2.54 -30.70 -23.30
N LYS A 356 -1.74 -30.01 -22.49
CA LYS A 356 -1.15 -30.52 -21.24
C LYS A 356 -1.61 -29.77 -20.00
N ALA A 357 -1.99 -28.51 -20.11
CA ALA A 357 -2.42 -27.71 -18.97
C ALA A 357 -3.29 -26.52 -19.38
N ALA A 358 -3.99 -25.95 -18.39
CA ALA A 358 -4.63 -24.65 -18.46
C ALA A 358 -4.24 -23.79 -17.25
N GLN A 359 -4.18 -22.48 -17.46
CA GLN A 359 -3.90 -21.46 -16.46
C GLN A 359 -4.86 -20.29 -16.66
N LEU A 360 -5.48 -19.84 -15.56
CA LEU A 360 -6.26 -18.62 -15.47
C LEU A 360 -5.47 -17.62 -14.62
N THR A 361 -5.30 -16.39 -15.07
CA THR A 361 -4.82 -15.29 -14.22
C THR A 361 -6.00 -14.41 -13.85
N ILE A 362 -6.26 -14.29 -12.55
CA ILE A 362 -7.46 -13.70 -11.99
C ILE A 362 -7.06 -12.47 -11.17
N ASN A 363 -7.73 -11.35 -11.43
CA ASN A 363 -7.61 -10.12 -10.66
C ASN A 363 -8.89 -9.91 -9.86
N VAL A 364 -8.74 -9.81 -8.55
CA VAL A 364 -9.82 -9.56 -7.60
C VAL A 364 -9.61 -8.21 -6.95
N ARG A 365 -10.68 -7.41 -6.85
CA ARG A 365 -10.68 -6.20 -6.01
C ARG A 365 -11.49 -6.47 -4.76
N THR A 366 -10.84 -6.37 -3.60
CA THR A 366 -11.43 -6.79 -2.32
C THR A 366 -12.01 -5.62 -1.52
N PRO A 367 -13.11 -5.85 -0.79
CA PRO A 367 -13.61 -5.01 0.30
C PRO A 367 -12.57 -4.76 1.41
N LEU A 368 -12.83 -3.80 2.29
CA LEU A 368 -11.93 -3.44 3.40
C LEU A 368 -11.66 -4.60 4.37
N ASP A 369 -12.69 -5.40 4.64
CA ASP A 369 -12.69 -6.50 5.60
C ASP A 369 -12.25 -7.84 4.98
N CYS A 370 -11.85 -7.85 3.71
CA CYS A 370 -11.44 -9.05 2.98
C CYS A 370 -9.94 -9.02 2.68
N ASP A 371 -9.16 -9.63 3.58
CA ASP A 371 -7.74 -9.91 3.37
C ASP A 371 -7.50 -11.18 2.55
N ASP A 372 -6.22 -11.50 2.29
CA ASP A 372 -5.86 -12.66 1.50
C ASP A 372 -6.19 -13.97 2.21
N GLU A 373 -5.97 -14.06 3.53
CA GLU A 373 -6.29 -15.25 4.33
C GLU A 373 -7.78 -15.59 4.26
N ARG A 374 -8.66 -14.61 4.51
CA ARG A 374 -10.11 -14.79 4.37
C ARG A 374 -10.49 -15.18 2.95
N PHE A 375 -9.92 -14.51 1.93
CA PHE A 375 -10.22 -14.80 0.53
C PHE A 375 -9.84 -16.24 0.14
N TYR A 376 -8.60 -16.66 0.45
CA TYR A 376 -8.13 -18.00 0.10
C TYR A 376 -8.89 -19.08 0.88
N THR A 377 -9.17 -18.86 2.16
CA THR A 377 -10.01 -19.76 2.98
C THR A 377 -11.37 -20.02 2.34
N ALA A 378 -11.95 -19.00 1.69
CA ALA A 378 -13.25 -19.10 1.05
C ALA A 378 -13.23 -19.92 -0.26
N ILE A 379 -12.18 -19.78 -1.09
CA ILE A 379 -12.10 -20.45 -2.41
C ILE A 379 -11.48 -21.85 -2.36
N MET A 380 -10.60 -22.13 -1.39
CA MET A 380 -9.81 -23.37 -1.35
C MET A 380 -10.66 -24.65 -1.36
N PRO A 381 -11.82 -24.75 -0.66
CA PRO A 381 -12.67 -25.94 -0.74
C PRO A 381 -13.14 -26.27 -2.16
N ILE A 382 -13.37 -25.26 -3.01
CA ILE A 382 -13.73 -25.46 -4.42
C ILE A 382 -12.47 -25.84 -5.20
N VAL A 383 -11.38 -25.10 -5.05
CA VAL A 383 -10.11 -25.35 -5.74
C VAL A 383 -9.62 -26.79 -5.52
N ASP A 384 -9.62 -27.26 -4.28
CA ASP A 384 -9.17 -28.60 -3.91
C ASP A 384 -10.08 -29.69 -4.49
N LYS A 385 -11.40 -29.47 -4.45
CA LYS A 385 -12.39 -30.40 -5.02
C LYS A 385 -12.16 -30.64 -6.52
N TRP A 386 -11.70 -29.62 -7.24
CA TRP A 386 -11.40 -29.71 -8.68
C TRP A 386 -9.93 -29.98 -8.98
N ASN A 387 -9.10 -30.25 -7.96
CA ASN A 387 -7.68 -30.57 -8.09
C ASN A 387 -6.90 -29.49 -8.88
N LEU A 388 -7.21 -28.23 -8.61
CA LEU A 388 -6.54 -27.07 -9.20
C LEU A 388 -5.38 -26.63 -8.32
N GLY A 389 -4.28 -26.19 -8.94
CA GLY A 389 -3.19 -25.50 -8.23
C GLY A 389 -3.48 -24.01 -8.11
N VAL A 390 -3.08 -23.40 -7.00
CA VAL A 390 -3.10 -21.94 -6.80
C VAL A 390 -1.68 -21.40 -6.77
N VAL A 391 -1.44 -20.32 -7.50
CA VAL A 391 -0.22 -19.52 -7.37
C VAL A 391 -0.61 -18.12 -6.94
N LYS A 392 -0.21 -17.71 -5.72
CA LYS A 392 -0.36 -16.33 -5.27
C LYS A 392 0.63 -15.46 -6.03
N ILE A 393 0.15 -14.44 -6.73
CA ILE A 393 1.00 -13.52 -7.49
C ILE A 393 1.19 -12.22 -6.72
N GLU A 394 0.09 -11.63 -6.26
CA GLU A 394 0.10 -10.31 -5.66
C GLU A 394 -1.02 -10.16 -4.63
N PHE A 395 -0.74 -9.45 -3.55
CA PHE A 395 -1.76 -8.95 -2.64
C PHE A 395 -1.38 -7.55 -2.13
N LYS A 396 -2.23 -6.57 -2.41
CA LYS A 396 -2.21 -5.24 -1.81
C LYS A 396 -3.46 -5.08 -0.95
N LYS A 397 -3.27 -4.85 0.35
CA LYS A 397 -4.39 -4.64 1.28
C LYS A 397 -5.24 -3.44 0.85
N ALA A 398 -6.54 -3.51 1.15
CA ALA A 398 -7.43 -2.38 1.00
C ALA A 398 -7.03 -1.22 1.94
N HIS A 399 -7.40 -0.01 1.55
CA HIS A 399 -6.97 1.21 2.23
C HIS A 399 -8.15 2.11 2.53
N HIS A 400 -8.14 2.75 3.70
CA HIS A 400 -9.23 3.59 4.15
C HIS A 400 -8.75 4.60 5.18
N VAL A 401 -9.11 5.87 4.97
CA VAL A 401 -9.02 6.95 5.94
C VAL A 401 -10.43 7.48 6.20
N PRO A 402 -10.91 7.61 7.44
CA PRO A 402 -12.27 8.06 7.72
C PRO A 402 -12.64 9.38 7.02
N LYS A 403 -13.88 9.48 6.50
CA LYS A 403 -14.36 10.67 5.75
C LYS A 403 -14.34 11.96 6.57
N ASP A 404 -14.49 11.83 7.87
CA ASP A 404 -14.52 12.89 8.87
C ASP A 404 -13.14 13.17 9.48
N SER A 405 -12.08 12.50 9.00
CA SER A 405 -10.72 12.79 9.45
C SER A 405 -10.28 14.20 9.07
N HIS A 406 -9.41 14.79 9.90
CA HIS A 406 -8.83 16.10 9.65
C HIS A 406 -8.23 16.21 8.24
N LEU A 407 -7.51 15.17 7.80
CA LEU A 407 -6.93 15.09 6.46
C LEU A 407 -8.01 15.18 5.37
N VAL A 408 -9.03 14.31 5.41
CA VAL A 408 -10.04 14.24 4.35
C VAL A 408 -10.88 15.51 4.32
N THR A 409 -11.33 16.01 5.47
CA THR A 409 -12.17 17.22 5.53
C THR A 409 -11.38 18.44 5.05
N THR A 410 -10.12 18.59 5.46
CA THR A 410 -9.28 19.72 5.04
C THR A 410 -9.04 19.72 3.54
N LEU A 411 -8.67 18.58 2.96
CA LEU A 411 -8.43 18.47 1.52
C LEU A 411 -9.72 18.69 0.70
N MET A 412 -10.87 18.19 1.19
CA MET A 412 -12.16 18.46 0.57
C MET A 412 -12.50 19.94 0.60
N ASP A 413 -12.28 20.64 1.70
CA ASP A 413 -12.55 22.08 1.81
C ASP A 413 -11.66 22.89 0.86
N VAL A 414 -10.36 22.56 0.80
CA VAL A 414 -9.43 23.18 -0.14
C VAL A 414 -9.89 22.97 -1.59
N TYR A 415 -10.29 21.74 -1.94
CA TYR A 415 -10.80 21.44 -3.27
C TYR A 415 -12.07 22.24 -3.60
N ARG A 416 -13.07 22.21 -2.72
CA ARG A 416 -14.36 22.90 -2.90
C ARG A 416 -14.16 24.41 -3.07
N GLU A 417 -13.32 25.02 -2.24
CA GLU A 417 -13.00 26.44 -2.34
C GLU A 417 -12.27 26.78 -3.66
N ALA A 418 -11.32 25.95 -4.08
CA ALA A 418 -10.53 26.20 -5.29
C ALA A 418 -11.31 25.95 -6.60
N THR A 419 -12.32 25.08 -6.56
CA THR A 419 -13.11 24.69 -7.74
C THR A 419 -14.47 25.36 -7.80
N GLY A 420 -15.02 25.79 -6.67
CA GLY A 420 -16.39 26.25 -6.52
C GLY A 420 -17.43 25.10 -6.50
N ASP A 421 -16.99 23.84 -6.59
CA ASP A 421 -17.88 22.67 -6.52
C ASP A 421 -18.17 22.30 -5.07
N MET A 422 -19.09 23.04 -4.43
CA MET A 422 -19.43 22.84 -3.02
C MET A 422 -20.17 21.52 -2.74
N GLU A 423 -20.69 20.86 -3.77
CA GLU A 423 -21.43 19.59 -3.64
C GLU A 423 -20.52 18.36 -3.73
N ALA A 424 -19.28 18.53 -4.21
CA ALA A 424 -18.28 17.48 -4.32
C ALA A 424 -18.16 16.68 -3.01
N GLN A 425 -18.11 15.35 -3.14
CA GLN A 425 -17.96 14.41 -2.02
C GLN A 425 -16.66 13.62 -2.16
N PRO A 426 -16.06 13.16 -1.05
CA PRO A 426 -14.91 12.26 -1.13
C PRO A 426 -15.31 10.94 -1.79
N GLU A 427 -14.44 10.42 -2.66
CA GLU A 427 -14.67 9.28 -3.52
C GLU A 427 -13.92 8.02 -3.05
N THR A 428 -14.33 6.88 -3.58
CA THR A 428 -13.61 5.60 -3.43
C THR A 428 -13.18 5.09 -4.78
N MET A 429 -12.07 4.36 -4.82
CA MET A 429 -11.60 3.74 -6.06
C MET A 429 -11.29 2.25 -5.92
N GLY A 430 -11.23 1.57 -7.07
CA GLY A 430 -10.75 0.18 -7.14
C GLY A 430 -9.30 0.04 -7.63
N GLY A 431 -8.64 1.16 -7.93
CA GLY A 431 -7.21 1.22 -8.23
C GLY A 431 -6.36 1.14 -6.96
N ALA A 432 -5.05 1.20 -7.12
CA ALA A 432 -4.09 1.27 -6.02
C ALA A 432 -3.15 2.43 -6.26
N THR A 433 -2.89 3.22 -5.22
CA THR A 433 -1.82 4.24 -5.22
C THR A 433 -0.97 4.05 -3.97
N TYR A 434 0.15 4.78 -3.88
CA TYR A 434 0.93 4.84 -2.65
C TYR A 434 0.17 5.34 -1.40
N ALA A 435 -1.09 5.79 -1.50
CA ALA A 435 -1.88 6.12 -0.30
C ALA A 435 -1.96 4.93 0.68
N ARG A 436 -1.92 3.69 0.19
CA ARG A 436 -1.92 2.50 1.06
C ARG A 436 -0.55 2.10 1.62
N SER A 437 0.54 2.68 1.13
CA SER A 437 1.90 2.34 1.58
C SER A 437 2.33 3.18 2.78
N ILE A 438 1.66 4.30 3.05
CA ILE A 438 1.93 5.21 4.16
C ILE A 438 0.69 5.29 5.07
N PRO A 439 0.86 5.26 6.41
CA PRO A 439 -0.25 5.52 7.34
C PRO A 439 -0.93 6.86 7.06
N ASN A 440 -2.26 6.90 7.22
CA ASN A 440 -3.05 8.14 7.11
C ASN A 440 -2.75 8.96 5.84
N ALA A 441 -2.70 8.30 4.69
CA ALA A 441 -2.52 8.96 3.40
C ALA A 441 -3.79 8.84 2.55
N VAL A 442 -4.08 9.81 1.69
CA VAL A 442 -5.21 9.75 0.75
C VAL A 442 -4.79 10.18 -0.65
N ALA A 443 -5.43 9.61 -1.66
CA ALA A 443 -5.26 10.05 -3.03
C ALA A 443 -5.99 11.39 -3.23
N PHE A 444 -5.29 12.37 -3.80
CA PHE A 444 -5.78 13.73 -4.00
C PHE A 444 -5.06 14.30 -5.21
N GLY A 445 -5.49 13.89 -6.41
CA GLY A 445 -4.65 14.01 -7.59
C GLY A 445 -5.10 15.00 -8.65
N ALA A 446 -4.23 15.27 -9.63
CA ALA A 446 -4.36 16.43 -10.54
C ALA A 446 -5.43 16.29 -11.64
N GLY A 447 -6.20 15.19 -11.67
CA GLY A 447 -7.31 14.98 -12.62
C GLY A 447 -8.61 15.65 -12.19
N PHE A 448 -9.21 16.52 -13.01
CA PHE A 448 -10.46 17.19 -12.63
C PHE A 448 -11.70 16.46 -13.17
N PRO A 449 -12.80 16.35 -12.39
CA PRO A 449 -14.08 15.84 -12.87
C PRO A 449 -14.55 16.57 -14.14
N GLY A 450 -15.03 15.80 -15.13
CA GLY A 450 -15.46 16.33 -16.43
C GLY A 450 -14.32 16.74 -17.37
N GLY A 451 -13.06 16.59 -16.96
CA GLY A 451 -11.89 16.79 -17.81
C GLY A 451 -11.76 15.73 -18.92
N PRO A 452 -10.89 15.96 -19.92
CA PRO A 452 -10.65 14.98 -20.97
C PRO A 452 -9.98 13.72 -20.40
N ALA A 453 -10.23 12.57 -21.02
CA ALA A 453 -9.46 11.35 -20.73
C ALA A 453 -7.99 11.57 -21.10
N ARG A 454 -7.11 11.55 -20.10
CA ARG A 454 -5.68 11.85 -20.22
C ARG A 454 -4.83 10.67 -20.72
N GLY A 455 -5.41 9.48 -20.73
CA GLY A 455 -4.77 8.29 -21.28
C GLY A 455 -3.63 7.73 -20.42
N ALA A 456 -3.71 7.84 -19.08
CA ALA A 456 -2.78 7.16 -18.19
C ALA A 456 -2.61 5.69 -18.60
N HIS A 457 -1.35 5.24 -18.65
CA HIS A 457 -0.90 3.93 -19.17
C HIS A 457 -1.18 3.65 -20.66
N GLN A 458 -1.89 4.51 -21.37
CA GLN A 458 -2.22 4.37 -22.78
C GLN A 458 -1.26 5.17 -23.68
N ALA A 459 -1.35 4.95 -24.98
CA ALA A 459 -0.63 5.77 -25.95
C ALA A 459 -1.26 7.17 -26.04
N ASN A 460 -0.44 8.16 -26.39
CA ASN A 460 -0.81 9.57 -26.47
C ASN A 460 -1.26 10.15 -25.13
N GLU A 461 -0.67 9.65 -24.05
CA GLU A 461 -0.83 10.21 -22.70
C GLU A 461 -0.47 11.71 -22.70
N PHE A 462 -1.27 12.52 -22.02
CA PHE A 462 -1.01 13.95 -21.84
C PHE A 462 -1.52 14.48 -20.52
N ALA A 463 -0.90 15.56 -20.05
CA ALA A 463 -1.48 16.46 -19.04
C ALA A 463 -1.93 17.79 -19.66
N VAL A 464 -2.97 18.38 -19.06
CA VAL A 464 -3.42 19.73 -19.38
C VAL A 464 -2.64 20.69 -18.48
N ILE A 465 -1.91 21.64 -19.07
CA ILE A 465 -1.00 22.52 -18.33
C ILE A 465 -1.76 23.38 -17.32
N ASP A 466 -2.93 23.90 -17.69
CA ASP A 466 -3.77 24.68 -16.78
C ASP A 466 -4.30 23.85 -15.60
N ASP A 467 -4.59 22.56 -15.82
CA ASP A 467 -4.99 21.66 -14.73
C ASP A 467 -3.81 21.41 -13.78
N LEU A 468 -2.58 21.25 -14.29
CA LEU A 468 -1.39 21.11 -13.45
C LEU A 468 -1.14 22.37 -12.60
N MET A 469 -1.28 23.57 -13.19
CA MET A 469 -1.15 24.83 -12.46
C MET A 469 -2.23 24.98 -11.38
N LYS A 470 -3.47 24.60 -11.70
CA LYS A 470 -4.57 24.60 -10.74
C LYS A 470 -4.35 23.58 -9.62
N ALA A 471 -3.87 22.39 -9.95
CA ALA A 471 -3.52 21.36 -8.98
C ALA A 471 -2.38 21.84 -8.06
N ALA A 472 -1.33 22.47 -8.60
CA ALA A 472 -0.26 23.06 -7.80
C ALA A 472 -0.77 24.12 -6.81
N ALA A 473 -1.73 24.96 -7.23
CA ALA A 473 -2.36 25.93 -6.33
C ALA A 473 -3.19 25.27 -5.23
N ILE A 474 -3.91 24.19 -5.55
CA ILE A 474 -4.64 23.37 -4.59
C ILE A 474 -3.69 22.71 -3.59
N TYR A 475 -2.57 22.13 -4.06
CA TYR A 475 -1.55 21.52 -3.22
C TYR A 475 -0.90 22.54 -2.29
N ALA A 476 -0.57 23.74 -2.77
CA ALA A 476 0.00 24.79 -1.95
C ALA A 476 -0.92 25.19 -0.79
N GLU A 477 -2.23 25.35 -1.06
CA GLU A 477 -3.20 25.65 -0.02
C GLU A 477 -3.40 24.46 0.95
N ALA A 478 -3.42 23.23 0.45
CA ALA A 478 -3.48 22.02 1.28
C ALA A 478 -2.28 21.93 2.23
N ILE A 479 -1.07 22.14 1.71
CA ILE A 479 0.16 22.20 2.52
C ILE A 479 0.03 23.24 3.62
N CYS A 480 -0.41 24.47 3.29
CA CYS A 480 -0.57 25.52 4.30
C CYS A 480 -1.57 25.14 5.40
N ARG A 481 -2.67 24.43 5.10
CA ARG A 481 -3.64 24.06 6.13
C ARG A 481 -3.17 22.90 6.99
N LEU A 482 -2.60 21.87 6.37
CA LEU A 482 -2.14 20.67 7.07
C LEU A 482 -0.87 20.93 7.88
N ALA A 483 0.03 21.81 7.42
CA ALA A 483 1.31 22.08 8.08
C ALA A 483 1.26 23.16 9.18
N GLU A 484 0.13 23.87 9.31
CA GLU A 484 -0.16 24.82 10.41
C GLU A 484 -0.98 24.20 11.54
N ALA A 485 -1.68 23.10 11.26
CA ALA A 485 -2.54 22.43 12.21
C ALA A 485 -1.69 21.79 13.32
N ASP A 486 -1.79 22.33 14.54
CA ASP A 486 -1.70 21.48 15.72
C ASP A 486 -2.98 20.64 15.64
N GLU A 487 -2.90 19.33 15.35
CA GLU A 487 -4.15 18.56 15.29
C GLU A 487 -4.87 18.69 16.65
N PRO A 488 -6.16 19.06 16.70
CA PRO A 488 -6.99 18.57 17.78
C PRO A 488 -6.93 17.05 17.69
N ALA A 489 -6.55 16.38 18.77
CA ALA A 489 -6.52 14.93 18.87
C ALA A 489 -7.91 14.32 18.63
N GLU A 490 -8.32 14.17 17.38
CA GLU A 490 -9.49 13.42 16.94
C GLU A 490 -9.18 12.83 15.55
N VAL A 491 -8.90 11.53 15.49
CA VAL A 491 -9.72 10.52 14.79
C VAL A 491 -9.07 9.15 15.03
N LEU A 492 -9.73 8.34 15.85
CA LEU A 492 -10.01 6.90 15.66
C LEU A 492 -10.67 6.39 16.96
N ALA A 493 -11.95 6.69 17.13
CA ALA A 493 -12.80 5.96 18.06
C ALA A 493 -14.25 5.94 17.54
N GLY A 494 -14.54 4.95 16.71
CA GLY A 494 -15.88 4.36 16.74
C GLY A 494 -16.01 3.56 18.04
N THR A 495 -16.48 4.22 19.10
CA THR A 495 -17.37 3.71 20.16
C THR A 495 -17.43 4.78 21.24
N ASP A 496 -18.66 5.11 21.64
CA ASP A 496 -19.00 6.09 22.68
C ASP A 496 -18.13 5.94 23.95
N ARG A 497 -17.50 7.03 24.40
CA ARG A 497 -17.63 7.57 25.78
C ARG A 497 -16.71 8.76 26.03
N GLU A 498 -17.37 9.82 26.48
CA GLU A 498 -16.97 10.87 27.43
C GLU A 498 -15.48 11.25 27.59
N ILE A 499 -15.27 12.56 27.41
CA ILE A 499 -14.11 13.36 27.79
C ILE A 499 -13.52 12.91 29.14
N LEU A 500 -12.32 12.32 29.09
CA LEU A 500 -11.35 12.34 30.17
C LEU A 500 -9.96 12.56 29.56
N THR A 501 -9.46 13.78 29.71
CA THR A 501 -8.03 14.08 29.62
C THR A 501 -7.30 13.28 30.68
N GLU A 502 -6.48 12.30 30.26
CA GLU A 502 -5.20 11.88 30.86
C GLU A 502 -4.84 10.45 30.38
N GLY A 503 -3.66 10.31 29.75
CA GLY A 503 -2.96 9.03 29.62
C GLY A 503 -3.19 8.21 28.34
N LYS A 504 -2.41 8.47 27.28
CA LYS A 504 -1.95 7.42 26.34
C LYS A 504 -0.47 7.66 26.03
N GLY A 505 0.31 6.59 26.14
CA GLY A 505 1.76 6.60 26.39
C GLY A 505 2.63 7.24 25.32
N PHE A 506 3.67 7.90 25.81
CA PHE A 506 4.83 8.38 25.11
C PHE A 506 5.70 7.19 24.65
N ALA A 507 6.24 7.30 23.43
CA ALA A 507 7.24 6.39 22.90
C ALA A 507 8.57 7.14 22.84
N ALA A 508 9.58 6.67 23.57
CA ALA A 508 10.93 7.23 23.54
C ALA A 508 11.98 6.17 23.26
N SER A 509 12.91 6.52 22.37
CA SER A 509 14.09 5.73 22.06
C SER A 509 15.31 6.37 22.69
N TYR A 510 16.06 5.58 23.46
CA TYR A 510 17.27 5.99 24.16
C TYR A 510 18.46 5.23 23.57
N VAL A 511 19.50 5.97 23.18
CA VAL A 511 20.79 5.40 22.82
C VAL A 511 21.61 5.25 24.11
N LEU A 512 21.85 4.02 24.53
CA LEU A 512 22.61 3.66 25.72
C LEU A 512 24.03 3.33 25.32
N ASN A 513 24.99 4.20 25.68
CA ASN A 513 26.40 4.02 25.32
C ASN A 513 27.19 3.31 26.43
N SER A 514 26.57 3.11 27.59
CA SER A 514 27.23 2.54 28.76
C SER A 514 26.24 1.82 29.70
N LEU A 515 26.79 1.04 30.64
CA LEU A 515 26.00 0.50 31.75
C LEU A 515 25.42 1.61 32.63
N GLU A 516 26.09 2.76 32.75
CA GLU A 516 25.59 3.90 33.51
C GLU A 516 24.32 4.49 32.87
N ASP A 517 24.24 4.54 31.53
CA ASP A 517 23.02 4.98 30.83
C ASP A 517 21.86 4.01 31.07
N THR A 518 22.15 2.71 31.09
CA THR A 518 21.17 1.68 31.43
C THR A 518 20.68 1.83 32.88
N GLU A 519 21.59 2.16 33.80
CA GLU A 519 21.26 2.42 35.20
C GLU A 519 20.36 3.66 35.37
N ARG A 520 20.66 4.75 34.65
CA ARG A 520 19.85 5.98 34.65
C ARG A 520 18.46 5.73 34.09
N LEU A 521 18.36 5.03 32.96
CA LEU A 521 17.07 4.68 32.35
C LEU A 521 16.25 3.78 33.27
N GLY A 522 16.87 2.76 33.86
CA GLY A 522 16.19 1.86 34.80
C GLY A 522 15.70 2.59 36.05
N ALA A 523 16.47 3.55 36.59
CA ALA A 523 16.05 4.38 37.71
C ALA A 523 14.85 5.28 37.36
N ALA A 524 14.83 5.86 36.16
CA ALA A 524 13.71 6.68 35.70
C ALA A 524 12.42 5.85 35.53
N ILE A 525 12.51 4.67 34.88
CA ILE A 525 11.39 3.73 34.77
C ILE A 525 10.91 3.32 36.16
N ALA A 526 11.83 2.98 37.06
CA ALA A 526 11.50 2.62 38.44
C ALA A 526 10.81 3.75 39.22
N ALA A 527 11.01 5.02 38.87
CA ALA A 527 10.32 6.16 39.48
C ALA A 527 8.90 6.36 38.91
N ALA A 528 8.70 6.05 37.63
CA ALA A 528 7.48 6.23 36.86
C ALA A 528 6.41 5.15 37.12
N VAL A 529 6.82 3.90 37.35
CA VAL A 529 5.88 2.76 37.46
C VAL A 529 5.11 2.72 38.79
N THR A 530 3.94 2.11 38.79
CA THR A 530 3.08 1.91 39.98
C THR A 530 2.74 0.42 40.18
N PRO A 531 2.27 0.00 41.37
CA PRO A 531 1.81 -1.37 41.58
C PRO A 531 0.77 -1.81 40.54
N GLY A 532 0.91 -3.03 40.01
CA GLY A 532 0.08 -3.56 38.92
C GLY A 532 0.54 -3.14 37.51
N THR A 533 1.64 -2.39 37.39
CA THR A 533 2.27 -2.14 36.09
C THR A 533 2.92 -3.43 35.57
N VAL A 534 2.69 -3.74 34.29
CA VAL A 534 3.37 -4.83 33.59
C VAL A 534 4.32 -4.24 32.55
N ILE A 535 5.60 -4.60 32.61
CA ILE A 535 6.60 -4.28 31.60
C ILE A 535 6.80 -5.51 30.72
N ALA A 536 6.45 -5.41 29.45
CA ALA A 536 6.71 -6.40 28.42
C ALA A 536 8.03 -6.06 27.71
N MET A 537 9.07 -6.85 27.92
CA MET A 537 10.42 -6.56 27.43
C MET A 537 10.90 -7.56 26.38
N ASN A 538 11.31 -7.06 25.22
CA ASN A 538 11.81 -7.84 24.09
C ASN A 538 13.19 -7.37 23.63
N GLY A 539 13.91 -8.25 22.95
CA GLY A 539 15.26 -7.98 22.43
C GLY A 539 16.06 -9.27 22.29
N ASP A 540 17.12 -9.24 21.49
CA ASP A 540 17.95 -10.41 21.23
C ASP A 540 18.70 -10.92 22.48
N LEU A 541 19.26 -12.13 22.37
CA LEU A 541 20.16 -12.66 23.40
C LEU A 541 21.37 -11.73 23.54
N GLY A 542 21.65 -11.26 24.76
CA GLY A 542 22.73 -10.31 25.02
C GLY A 542 22.39 -8.83 24.79
N ALA A 543 21.15 -8.51 24.39
CA ALA A 543 20.71 -7.12 24.18
C ALA A 543 20.65 -6.27 25.47
N GLY A 544 20.74 -6.89 26.65
CA GLY A 544 20.84 -6.17 27.93
C GLY A 544 19.56 -6.18 28.78
N LYS A 545 18.53 -6.92 28.39
CA LYS A 545 17.23 -7.02 29.11
C LYS A 545 17.36 -7.18 30.63
N THR A 546 18.04 -8.24 31.07
CA THR A 546 18.28 -8.50 32.50
C THR A 546 19.13 -7.41 33.19
N HIS A 547 19.99 -6.69 32.46
CA HIS A 547 20.72 -5.55 33.03
C HIS A 547 19.78 -4.36 33.27
N LEU A 548 18.84 -4.11 32.37
CA LEU A 548 17.80 -3.11 32.58
C LEU A 548 16.86 -3.51 33.73
N THR A 549 16.46 -4.79 33.83
CA THR A 549 15.67 -5.29 34.97
C THR A 549 16.40 -5.08 36.30
N LYS A 550 17.71 -5.33 36.37
CA LYS A 550 18.55 -5.04 37.54
C LYS A 550 18.56 -3.54 37.89
N ALA A 551 18.68 -2.67 36.89
CA ALA A 551 18.65 -1.23 37.09
C ALA A 551 17.29 -0.75 37.64
N ILE A 552 16.19 -1.28 37.10
CA ILE A 552 14.84 -1.00 37.60
C ILE A 552 14.70 -1.46 39.05
N ALA A 553 15.11 -2.70 39.37
CA ALA A 553 15.03 -3.25 40.72
C ALA A 553 15.80 -2.39 41.74
N ARG A 554 17.01 -1.93 41.37
CA ARG A 554 17.79 -1.01 42.20
C ARG A 554 17.06 0.32 42.40
N GLY A 555 16.44 0.87 41.35
CA GLY A 555 15.61 2.07 41.43
C GLY A 555 14.37 1.90 42.33
N LEU A 556 13.84 0.68 42.45
CA LEU A 556 12.78 0.35 43.41
C LEU A 556 13.29 0.19 44.85
N GLY A 557 14.60 0.14 45.08
CA GLY A 557 15.21 -0.10 46.39
C GLY A 557 15.29 -1.58 46.78
N ILE A 558 15.26 -2.49 45.82
CA ILE A 558 15.48 -3.92 46.05
C ILE A 558 16.98 -4.16 46.24
N GLU A 559 17.36 -4.71 47.40
CA GLU A 559 18.77 -5.00 47.74
C GLU A 559 19.18 -6.44 47.39
N GLU A 560 18.21 -7.28 47.05
CA GLU A 560 18.47 -8.65 46.60
C GLU A 560 19.24 -8.70 45.28
N MET A 561 20.04 -9.75 45.11
CA MET A 561 20.71 -10.01 43.84
C MET A 561 19.68 -10.48 42.80
N ILE A 562 19.38 -9.63 41.82
CA ILE A 562 18.52 -10.00 40.69
C ILE A 562 19.25 -10.93 39.73
N THR A 563 18.64 -12.07 39.43
CA THR A 563 19.11 -13.05 38.44
C THR A 563 17.97 -13.36 37.49
N SER A 564 18.25 -13.55 36.19
CA SER A 564 17.19 -14.00 35.27
C SER A 564 16.68 -15.38 35.72
N PRO A 565 15.36 -15.53 35.95
CA PRO A 565 14.76 -16.79 36.39
C PRO A 565 14.57 -17.77 35.24
N THR A 566 15.60 -17.99 34.42
CA THR A 566 15.53 -18.82 33.19
C THR A 566 15.02 -20.26 33.44
N PHE A 567 15.10 -20.77 34.66
CA PHE A 567 14.63 -22.12 35.04
C PHE A 567 13.37 -22.14 35.90
N THR A 568 13.12 -21.09 36.70
CA THR A 568 11.94 -21.01 37.56
C THR A 568 10.78 -20.25 36.89
N LEU A 569 11.02 -19.67 35.71
CA LEU A 569 10.12 -18.82 34.91
C LEU A 569 9.74 -17.50 35.57
N VAL A 570 9.50 -17.50 36.89
CA VAL A 570 9.24 -16.33 37.71
C VAL A 570 10.15 -16.34 38.95
N GLN A 571 10.55 -15.15 39.41
CA GLN A 571 11.17 -14.93 40.71
C GLN A 571 10.60 -13.67 41.36
N GLU A 572 10.34 -13.76 42.65
CA GLU A 572 9.72 -12.70 43.44
C GLU A 572 10.75 -12.04 44.35
N TYR A 573 10.72 -10.71 44.38
CA TYR A 573 11.56 -9.88 45.21
C TYR A 573 10.66 -8.93 46.00
N GLU A 574 10.68 -9.06 47.33
CA GLU A 574 9.73 -8.34 48.20
C GLU A 574 10.33 -7.10 48.88
N SER A 575 11.66 -6.90 48.79
CA SER A 575 12.29 -5.68 49.33
C SER A 575 12.04 -4.46 48.43
N GLY A 576 12.27 -3.26 48.95
CA GLY A 576 12.05 -2.01 48.20
C GLY A 576 10.65 -1.42 48.36
N ARG A 577 10.32 -0.45 47.49
CA ARG A 577 9.07 0.35 47.59
C ARG A 577 7.82 -0.43 47.19
N MET A 578 7.97 -1.50 46.42
CA MET A 578 6.94 -2.47 46.05
C MET A 578 7.61 -3.78 45.59
N PRO A 579 6.91 -4.92 45.63
CA PRO A 579 7.44 -6.17 45.10
C PRO A 579 7.77 -6.07 43.61
N LEU A 580 8.78 -6.81 43.17
CA LEU A 580 9.10 -7.05 41.76
C LEU A 580 8.89 -8.53 41.44
N TYR A 581 8.10 -8.79 40.41
CA TYR A 581 7.87 -10.10 39.83
C TYR A 581 8.61 -10.18 38.50
N HIS A 582 9.77 -10.82 38.50
CA HIS A 582 10.59 -10.95 37.30
C HIS A 582 10.25 -12.26 36.60
N PHE A 583 9.79 -12.18 35.35
CA PHE A 583 9.54 -13.32 34.47
C PHE A 583 10.59 -13.38 33.36
N ASP A 584 11.07 -14.58 33.06
CA ASP A 584 11.85 -14.87 31.85
C ASP A 584 11.21 -16.04 31.11
N ILE A 585 10.54 -15.71 30.00
CA ILE A 585 9.70 -16.66 29.25
C ILE A 585 10.37 -17.14 27.96
N TYR A 586 11.70 -17.05 27.86
CA TYR A 586 12.45 -17.45 26.66
C TYR A 586 12.18 -18.89 26.20
N ARG A 587 11.88 -19.78 27.15
CA ARG A 587 11.70 -21.23 26.90
C ARG A 587 10.25 -21.69 26.79
N LEU A 588 9.29 -20.77 26.93
CA LEU A 588 7.89 -21.11 26.81
C LEU A 588 7.57 -21.45 25.35
N CYS A 589 6.94 -22.62 25.15
CA CYS A 589 6.55 -23.10 23.82
C CYS A 589 5.12 -22.69 23.45
N SER A 590 4.34 -22.22 24.44
CA SER A 590 2.96 -21.78 24.29
C SER A 590 2.59 -20.76 25.37
N GLU A 591 1.62 -19.89 25.08
CA GLU A 591 1.11 -18.91 26.03
C GLU A 591 0.21 -19.52 27.12
N GLU A 592 -0.39 -20.70 26.87
CA GLU A 592 -1.14 -21.48 27.86
C GLU A 592 -0.28 -21.86 29.08
N GLU A 593 0.99 -22.21 28.86
CA GLU A 593 1.92 -22.54 29.95
C GLU A 593 2.20 -21.35 30.88
N LEU A 594 2.10 -20.10 30.39
CA LEU A 594 2.24 -18.89 31.22
C LEU A 594 0.97 -18.64 32.05
N LEU A 595 -0.20 -18.95 31.51
CA LEU A 595 -1.47 -18.91 32.26
C LEU A 595 -1.50 -19.99 33.35
N ASP A 596 -1.00 -21.19 33.06
CA ASP A 596 -0.95 -22.31 34.02
C ASP A 596 -0.10 -22.03 35.26
N ILE A 597 0.92 -21.18 35.15
CA ILE A 597 1.73 -20.73 36.31
C ILE A 597 1.09 -19.58 37.09
N GLY A 598 -0.13 -19.15 36.73
CA GLY A 598 -0.90 -18.14 37.44
C GLY A 598 -0.39 -16.71 37.23
N CYS A 599 0.13 -16.38 36.05
CA CYS A 599 0.69 -15.04 35.76
C CYS A 599 -0.28 -13.88 36.05
N GLU A 600 -1.60 -14.10 35.92
CA GLU A 600 -2.62 -13.09 36.21
C GLU A 600 -2.57 -12.60 37.67
N ASP A 601 -2.28 -13.47 38.63
CA ASP A 601 -2.17 -13.10 40.05
C ASP A 601 -1.03 -12.09 40.29
N TYR A 602 -0.01 -12.12 39.42
CA TYR A 602 1.12 -11.20 39.45
C TYR A 602 0.83 -9.91 38.67
N PHE A 603 0.28 -10.03 37.47
CA PHE A 603 -0.03 -8.87 36.60
C PHE A 603 -1.07 -7.94 37.24
N TYR A 604 -2.04 -8.50 37.95
CA TYR A 604 -3.03 -7.76 38.73
C TYR A 604 -2.67 -7.65 40.23
N GLY A 605 -1.41 -7.98 40.56
CA GLY A 605 -0.89 -8.04 41.92
C GLY A 605 -0.50 -6.67 42.51
N LYS A 606 0.27 -6.72 43.60
CA LYS A 606 0.68 -5.51 44.38
C LYS A 606 2.07 -4.98 43.99
N GLY A 607 2.70 -5.57 42.99
CA GLY A 607 4.07 -5.28 42.58
C GLY A 607 4.18 -4.84 41.12
N LEU A 608 5.41 -4.67 40.67
CA LEU A 608 5.76 -4.48 39.25
C LEU A 608 6.04 -5.85 38.64
N SER A 609 5.44 -6.17 37.49
CA SER A 609 5.82 -7.34 36.71
C SER A 609 6.75 -6.94 35.58
N VAL A 610 7.91 -7.60 35.45
CA VAL A 610 8.81 -7.44 34.30
C VAL A 610 8.88 -8.76 33.57
N VAL A 611 8.40 -8.82 32.33
CA VAL A 611 8.32 -10.02 31.51
C VAL A 611 9.35 -9.93 30.38
N GLU A 612 10.46 -10.63 30.51
CA GLU A 612 11.47 -10.75 29.44
C GLU A 612 11.05 -11.81 28.42
N TRP A 613 11.28 -11.54 27.13
CA TRP A 613 10.83 -12.36 25.99
C TRP A 613 9.31 -12.39 25.83
N ALA A 614 8.68 -11.27 26.16
CA ALA A 614 7.23 -11.05 26.11
C ALA A 614 6.57 -11.49 24.79
N ASP A 615 7.27 -11.43 23.65
CA ASP A 615 6.74 -11.87 22.34
C ASP A 615 6.43 -13.37 22.26
N ASN A 616 6.89 -14.19 23.22
CA ASN A 616 6.54 -15.61 23.30
C ASN A 616 5.14 -15.86 23.87
N ALA A 617 4.49 -14.86 24.48
CA ALA A 617 3.13 -14.98 25.02
C ALA A 617 2.30 -13.68 24.83
N PRO A 618 2.12 -13.21 23.59
CA PRO A 618 1.52 -11.91 23.32
C PRO A 618 0.04 -11.83 23.70
N GLY A 619 -0.70 -12.95 23.68
CA GLY A 619 -2.13 -12.99 24.01
C GLY A 619 -2.44 -12.91 25.52
N VAL A 620 -1.44 -13.07 26.38
CA VAL A 620 -1.58 -13.09 27.85
C VAL A 620 -1.17 -11.76 28.49
N LEU A 621 -0.43 -10.92 27.76
CA LEU A 621 0.03 -9.63 28.26
C LEU A 621 -1.12 -8.60 28.28
N PRO A 622 -1.26 -7.79 29.35
CA PRO A 622 -2.28 -6.74 29.39
C PRO A 622 -2.11 -5.71 28.26
N GLU A 623 -3.22 -5.20 27.73
CA GLU A 623 -3.20 -4.18 26.66
C GLU A 623 -2.48 -2.89 27.07
N ASN A 624 -2.49 -2.55 28.36
CA ASN A 624 -1.83 -1.39 28.94
C ASN A 624 -0.39 -1.65 29.41
N ALA A 625 0.21 -2.79 29.04
CA ALA A 625 1.60 -3.09 29.40
C ALA A 625 2.57 -2.08 28.79
N VAL A 626 3.54 -1.63 29.59
CA VAL A 626 4.68 -0.83 29.12
C VAL A 626 5.56 -1.74 28.27
N ARG A 627 5.77 -1.42 26.99
CA ARG A 627 6.60 -2.24 26.11
C ARG A 627 7.99 -1.65 25.97
N ILE A 628 8.99 -2.48 26.18
CA ILE A 628 10.41 -2.12 26.05
C ILE A 628 11.05 -3.03 25.01
N SER A 629 11.58 -2.45 23.93
CA SER A 629 12.45 -3.15 22.97
C SER A 629 13.90 -2.78 23.21
N MET A 630 14.80 -3.77 23.25
CA MET A 630 16.24 -3.58 23.34
C MET A 630 16.95 -4.17 22.12
N GLU A 631 17.70 -3.33 21.43
CA GLU A 631 18.43 -3.68 20.20
C GLU A 631 19.92 -3.32 20.33
N TYR A 632 20.75 -3.98 19.53
CA TYR A 632 22.16 -3.59 19.38
C TYR A 632 22.24 -2.25 18.64
N GLY A 633 23.08 -1.34 19.13
CA GLY A 633 23.36 -0.06 18.47
C GLY A 633 24.37 -0.20 17.33
N MET A 634 24.80 0.95 16.79
CA MET A 634 25.78 1.02 15.71
C MET A 634 27.20 0.64 16.17
N GLU A 635 27.48 0.79 17.47
CA GLU A 635 28.75 0.41 18.10
C GLU A 635 28.58 -0.85 18.97
N GLU A 636 29.67 -1.62 19.14
CA GLU A 636 29.65 -2.96 19.80
C GLU A 636 29.05 -2.95 21.23
N GLU A 637 29.33 -1.89 21.99
CA GLU A 637 28.85 -1.72 23.38
C GLU A 637 27.55 -0.90 23.47
N GLN A 638 27.08 -0.32 22.36
CA GLN A 638 25.89 0.52 22.32
C GLN A 638 24.61 -0.32 22.27
N ARG A 639 23.56 0.13 22.93
CA ARG A 639 22.20 -0.42 22.83
C ARG A 639 21.21 0.67 22.49
N VAL A 640 20.16 0.33 21.76
CA VAL A 640 19.00 1.20 21.54
C VAL A 640 17.85 0.62 22.33
N CYS A 641 17.29 1.40 23.25
CA CYS A 641 16.18 0.99 24.09
C CYS A 641 14.96 1.85 23.76
N THR A 642 13.90 1.23 23.25
CA THR A 642 12.64 1.92 22.94
C THR A 642 11.60 1.56 23.97
N VAL A 643 11.10 2.55 24.70
CA VAL A 643 10.09 2.42 25.75
C VAL A 643 8.79 3.02 25.26
N THR A 644 7.68 2.28 25.38
CA THR A 644 6.34 2.72 24.99
C THR A 644 5.34 2.38 26.09
N GLY A 645 4.32 3.22 26.28
CA GLY A 645 3.25 2.97 27.27
C GLY A 645 3.41 3.67 28.62
N LEU A 646 4.49 4.45 28.83
CA LEU A 646 4.60 5.43 29.94
C LEU A 646 4.21 6.82 29.42
N THR A 647 3.55 7.67 30.19
CA THR A 647 3.12 9.02 29.75
C THR A 647 4.20 10.08 30.01
N LEU A 648 4.14 11.23 29.33
CA LEU A 648 5.09 12.34 29.55
C LEU A 648 5.05 12.86 31.01
N ALA A 649 3.86 12.86 31.63
CA ALA A 649 3.69 13.20 33.04
C ALA A 649 4.41 12.21 33.97
N ASP A 650 4.53 10.93 33.58
CA ASP A 650 5.28 9.92 34.36
C ASP A 650 6.80 10.18 34.32
N TRP A 651 7.29 10.88 33.28
CA TRP A 651 8.70 11.30 33.16
C TRP A 651 8.99 12.65 33.82
N GLU A 652 8.05 13.60 33.75
CA GLU A 652 8.25 14.97 34.27
C GLU A 652 7.93 15.13 35.76
N ALA A 653 7.22 14.18 36.38
CA ALA A 653 6.79 14.30 37.77
C ALA A 653 7.89 14.15 38.85
N LYS A 654 9.15 13.82 38.51
CA LYS A 654 10.25 13.66 39.49
C LYS A 654 11.63 14.02 38.99
#